data_AF-A0A068NYI9-F1
#
_entry.id   AF-A0A068NYI9-F1
#
_cell.length_a   1.000
_cell.length_b   1.000
_cell.length_c   1.000
_cell.angle_alpha   90.00
_cell.angle_beta   90.00
_cell.angle_gamma   90.00
#
_symmetry.space_group_name_H-M   'P 1'
#
loop_
_entity.id
_entity.type
_entity.pdbx_description
1 polymer ?
#
loop_
_entity_poly.entity_id
_entity_poly.type
_entity_poly.pdbx_seq_one_letter_code
_entity_poly.pdbx_strand_id
1 'polypeptide(L)'
;MLNVESEGAVLRVTIDRPEVRNAFNDELIAQLSTVFTHVAPEVRAIVLTGSGDTFCAGGDLAWMRKAAGYTEEQNAEDALHLAQLFQSMVECHAVVIARVRGACFGGGCGLVAASDVAIASEDALFAFSEVRLGLVPATISPFVLPKIGAGHARHLFSTGEAFGAAHALRIGLVHDVAPPDDLDAAVAKRIKAVLAAGPAAVASAKQLAQEPPLSLPEAAALLARTRANEEAKEGISAFLEKTQSELSRMIEKLLIANRGEIAVRVIRAAREMRVRTVAVYSDADRDAMHVQLADEAVALGAPEPSASYLDAAKILDAARATGADAIHPGYGFLSERAEFSDACAKTGILFVGPPASAMRRLGAKTDAKALAVQAGVPIVPGMFEPGATDAQLKAAADQIGYPVMLKASAGGGGRGMRAVHNPADFDGELKTASDEALKAFGDGTMMVEKLVERPRHVEVQVLADRHGNVATLFERECSIQRRHQKLIEESPSPLFDSQPGLWPQMAEASRRLVLEAGYFNAGTVEFIVDEAAGAFYFLEVNARLQVEHPVTEMVTGLDLVQWQIRIAQGDRLEIDPRLIAGDRGAMKGHAIEARIVAEDPARNFLPSVGKILAWAEPKAPGVRVDTGYAADAEIPRYYDSMIAKVIAHGDTRAEAIQRLRGALLDFHVLGVRTNVAYLLDVLSHAGFQKGDIDTGFLGREFSEWAPGDIPAEIGAILLTVTPVAKAGAPSAVGAWALADRFRNAR
;
A
#
# COMPACT_ATOMS: atom_id res chain seq x y z
N MET A 1 -44.46 23.60 7.48
CA MET A 1 -44.43 23.07 6.10
C MET A 1 -43.01 22.82 5.61
N LEU A 2 -42.00 23.37 6.31
CA LEU A 2 -40.59 23.08 6.09
C LEU A 2 -40.01 22.33 7.29
N ASN A 3 -39.07 21.43 7.02
CA ASN A 3 -38.09 20.97 8.01
C ASN A 3 -36.74 21.62 7.67
N VAL A 4 -36.13 22.29 8.64
CA VAL A 4 -34.86 23.01 8.47
C VAL A 4 -33.86 22.51 9.51
N GLU A 5 -32.76 21.92 9.02
CA GLU A 5 -31.72 21.30 9.85
C GLU A 5 -30.36 21.93 9.56
N SER A 6 -29.59 22.25 10.60
CA SER A 6 -28.25 22.83 10.47
C SER A 6 -27.18 21.81 10.86
N GLU A 7 -26.22 21.61 9.97
CA GLU A 7 -25.08 20.70 10.16
C GLU A 7 -23.78 21.46 9.87
N GLY A 8 -23.22 22.09 10.91
CA GLY A 8 -22.06 22.97 10.78
C GLY A 8 -22.34 24.14 9.83
N ALA A 9 -21.61 24.21 8.72
CA ALA A 9 -21.76 25.24 7.69
C ALA A 9 -22.78 24.88 6.59
N VAL A 10 -23.58 23.82 6.77
CA VAL A 10 -24.57 23.36 5.79
C VAL A 10 -25.97 23.46 6.38
N LEU A 11 -26.89 24.07 5.65
CA LEU A 11 -28.31 24.14 6.01
C LEU A 11 -29.12 23.22 5.09
N ARG A 12 -29.92 22.31 5.63
CA ARG A 12 -30.81 21.45 4.87
C ARG A 12 -32.23 21.96 5.00
N VAL A 13 -32.86 22.27 3.88
CA VAL A 13 -34.22 22.80 3.79
C VAL A 13 -35.07 21.78 3.03
N THR A 14 -35.98 21.14 3.75
CA THR A 14 -36.89 20.13 3.19
C THR A 14 -38.30 20.68 3.14
N ILE A 15 -38.90 20.73 1.95
CA ILE A 15 -40.34 20.96 1.79
C ILE A 15 -41.05 19.69 2.26
N ASP A 16 -41.81 19.78 3.34
CA ASP A 16 -42.43 18.63 4.00
C ASP A 16 -43.95 18.74 3.99
N ARG A 17 -44.51 18.51 2.79
CA ARG A 17 -45.95 18.41 2.52
C ARG A 17 -46.25 17.23 1.55
N PRO A 18 -45.82 16.00 1.87
CA PRO A 18 -45.89 14.87 0.94
C PRO A 18 -47.32 14.52 0.54
N GLU A 19 -48.30 14.80 1.40
CA GLU A 19 -49.73 14.56 1.17
C GLU A 19 -50.33 15.35 0.01
N VAL A 20 -49.75 16.51 -0.32
CA VAL A 20 -50.08 17.30 -1.50
C VAL A 20 -48.91 17.38 -2.49
N ARG A 21 -47.99 16.42 -2.42
CA ARG A 21 -46.81 16.34 -3.31
C ARG A 21 -45.94 17.60 -3.28
N ASN A 22 -45.73 18.15 -2.09
CA ASN A 22 -44.87 19.32 -1.85
C ASN A 22 -45.27 20.56 -2.67
N ALA A 23 -46.57 20.70 -2.95
CA ALA A 23 -47.10 21.83 -3.71
C ALA A 23 -47.05 23.16 -2.94
N PHE A 24 -46.94 24.26 -3.67
CA PHE A 24 -46.91 25.64 -3.18
C PHE A 24 -48.27 26.13 -2.70
N ASN A 25 -48.26 26.86 -1.59
CA ASN A 25 -49.31 27.76 -1.16
C ASN A 25 -48.66 29.02 -0.55
N ASP A 26 -49.50 30.02 -0.23
CA ASP A 26 -49.08 31.29 0.38
C ASP A 26 -48.08 31.11 1.55
N GLU A 27 -48.37 30.18 2.47
CA GLU A 27 -47.58 29.95 3.68
C GLU A 27 -46.21 29.33 3.38
N LEU A 28 -46.14 28.33 2.50
CA LEU A 28 -44.88 27.70 2.11
C LEU A 28 -43.96 28.70 1.40
N ILE A 29 -44.52 29.54 0.53
CA ILE A 29 -43.77 30.60 -0.18
C ILE A 29 -43.16 31.56 0.86
N ALA A 30 -43.95 32.03 1.82
CA ALA A 30 -43.47 32.92 2.88
C ALA A 30 -42.39 32.28 3.76
N GLN A 31 -42.56 31.00 4.13
CA GLN A 31 -41.57 30.25 4.93
C GLN A 31 -40.25 30.11 4.18
N LEU A 32 -40.28 29.72 2.90
CA LEU A 32 -39.06 29.59 2.09
C LEU A 32 -38.38 30.95 1.89
N SER A 33 -39.12 32.02 1.59
CA SER A 33 -38.55 33.36 1.42
C SER A 33 -37.86 33.84 2.71
N THR A 34 -38.45 33.54 3.86
CA THR A 34 -37.84 33.87 5.17
C THR A 34 -36.50 33.16 5.35
N VAL A 35 -36.42 31.87 5.01
CA VAL A 35 -35.19 31.07 5.10
C VAL A 35 -34.09 31.69 4.26
N PHE A 36 -34.34 31.97 2.98
CA PHE A 36 -33.30 32.47 2.06
C PHE A 36 -32.89 33.93 2.33
N THR A 37 -33.79 34.74 2.89
CA THR A 37 -33.49 36.13 3.26
C THR A 37 -32.69 36.24 4.57
N HIS A 38 -32.83 35.28 5.48
CA HIS A 38 -32.22 35.31 6.83
C HIS A 38 -31.20 34.19 7.05
N VAL A 39 -30.47 33.80 6.01
CA VAL A 39 -29.40 32.80 6.10
C VAL A 39 -28.27 33.35 6.97
N ALA A 40 -27.85 32.58 7.98
CA ALA A 40 -26.78 32.97 8.87
C ALA A 40 -25.42 33.07 8.11
N PRO A 41 -24.55 34.05 8.40
CA PRO A 41 -23.31 34.29 7.63
C PRO A 41 -22.32 33.10 7.59
N GLU A 42 -22.39 32.21 8.57
CA GLU A 42 -21.57 31.00 8.66
C GLU A 42 -22.06 29.87 7.74
N VAL A 43 -23.28 29.96 7.22
CA VAL A 43 -23.83 28.95 6.29
C VAL A 43 -23.18 29.16 4.93
N ARG A 44 -22.60 28.08 4.41
CA ARG A 44 -21.84 28.07 3.16
C ARG A 44 -22.58 27.38 2.03
N ALA A 45 -23.39 26.39 2.36
CA ALA A 45 -24.21 25.64 1.41
C ALA A 45 -25.60 25.39 1.97
N ILE A 46 -26.61 25.46 1.12
CA ILE A 46 -28.00 25.13 1.43
C ILE A 46 -28.42 23.98 0.54
N VAL A 47 -28.91 22.87 1.11
CA VAL A 47 -29.49 21.77 0.34
C VAL A 47 -31.01 21.92 0.37
N LEU A 48 -31.62 22.18 -0.78
CA LEU A 48 -33.07 22.24 -0.95
C LEU A 48 -33.59 20.92 -1.50
N THR A 49 -34.57 20.31 -0.84
CA THR A 49 -35.22 19.05 -1.27
C THR A 49 -36.71 19.04 -0.92
N GLY A 50 -37.47 18.13 -1.53
CA GLY A 50 -38.80 17.74 -1.05
C GLY A 50 -38.75 16.44 -0.24
N SER A 51 -39.69 16.23 0.68
CA SER A 51 -39.87 14.95 1.36
C SER A 51 -40.64 13.94 0.50
N GLY A 52 -40.42 12.65 0.73
CA GLY A 52 -41.06 11.58 -0.05
C GLY A 52 -40.49 11.40 -1.46
N ASP A 53 -41.36 11.14 -2.43
CA ASP A 53 -41.03 10.78 -3.81
C ASP A 53 -41.23 11.93 -4.82
N THR A 54 -41.49 13.14 -4.33
CA THR A 54 -41.76 14.31 -5.17
C THR A 54 -40.96 15.50 -4.67
N PHE A 55 -40.23 16.17 -5.54
CA PHE A 55 -39.52 17.39 -5.18
C PHE A 55 -40.51 18.54 -4.92
N CYS A 56 -41.32 18.91 -5.93
CA CYS A 56 -42.38 19.90 -5.81
C CYS A 56 -43.32 19.82 -7.03
N ALA A 57 -44.61 19.59 -6.81
CA ALA A 57 -45.60 19.41 -7.88
C ALA A 57 -46.20 20.71 -8.45
N GLY A 58 -45.69 21.90 -8.07
CA GLY A 58 -46.24 23.19 -8.51
C GLY A 58 -47.26 23.75 -7.51
N GLY A 59 -48.33 24.40 -7.97
CA GLY A 59 -49.33 25.03 -7.09
C GLY A 59 -50.27 24.03 -6.41
N ASP A 60 -50.64 24.31 -5.15
CA ASP A 60 -51.64 23.55 -4.40
C ASP A 60 -53.05 23.79 -4.98
N LEU A 61 -53.85 22.73 -5.13
CA LEU A 61 -55.19 22.80 -5.72
C LEU A 61 -56.14 23.74 -4.94
N ALA A 62 -56.03 23.78 -3.61
CA ALA A 62 -56.87 24.65 -2.78
C ALA A 62 -56.48 26.12 -2.97
N TRP A 63 -55.18 26.38 -3.08
CA TRP A 63 -54.65 27.71 -3.40
C TRP A 63 -55.07 28.17 -4.79
N MET A 64 -54.96 27.32 -5.81
CA MET A 64 -55.42 27.64 -7.17
C MET A 64 -56.93 27.92 -7.24
N ARG A 65 -57.76 27.21 -6.46
CA ARG A 65 -59.20 27.50 -6.37
C ARG A 65 -59.48 28.87 -5.76
N LYS A 66 -58.70 29.27 -4.75
CA LYS A 66 -58.78 30.60 -4.13
C LYS A 66 -58.37 31.69 -5.14
N ALA A 67 -57.26 31.48 -5.84
CA ALA A 67 -56.73 32.40 -6.85
C ALA A 67 -57.67 32.59 -8.06
N ALA A 68 -58.46 31.58 -8.42
CA ALA A 68 -59.46 31.70 -9.49
C ALA A 68 -60.53 32.78 -9.23
N GLY A 69 -60.71 33.23 -7.99
CA GLY A 69 -61.61 34.31 -7.61
C GLY A 69 -60.95 35.68 -7.42
N TYR A 70 -59.63 35.79 -7.62
CA TYR A 70 -58.88 37.04 -7.44
C TYR A 70 -59.06 38.02 -8.59
N THR A 71 -58.92 39.32 -8.29
CA THR A 71 -58.74 40.37 -9.32
C THR A 71 -57.35 40.27 -9.96
N GLU A 72 -57.12 41.04 -11.04
CA GLU A 72 -55.81 41.10 -11.68
C GLU A 72 -54.73 41.62 -10.71
N GLU A 73 -55.03 42.65 -9.91
CA GLU A 73 -54.12 43.22 -8.92
C GLU A 73 -53.76 42.22 -7.82
N GLN A 74 -54.74 41.46 -7.33
CA GLN A 74 -54.53 40.42 -6.34
C GLN A 74 -53.66 39.28 -6.88
N ASN A 75 -53.88 38.87 -8.14
CA ASN A 75 -53.03 37.89 -8.80
C ASN A 75 -51.61 38.43 -9.05
N ALA A 76 -51.45 39.71 -9.34
CA ALA A 76 -50.14 40.34 -9.48
C ALA A 76 -49.35 40.35 -8.16
N GLU A 77 -50.02 40.65 -7.04
CA GLU A 77 -49.42 40.62 -5.70
C GLU A 77 -49.01 39.18 -5.30
N ASP A 78 -49.88 38.20 -5.54
CA ASP A 78 -49.60 36.79 -5.31
C ASP A 78 -48.42 36.27 -6.13
N ALA A 79 -48.38 36.61 -7.43
CA ALA A 79 -47.28 36.28 -8.33
C ALA A 79 -45.96 36.94 -7.90
N LEU A 80 -46.01 38.15 -7.32
CA LEU A 80 -44.84 38.86 -6.84
C LEU A 80 -44.19 38.16 -5.64
N HIS A 81 -44.97 37.61 -4.72
CA HIS A 81 -44.44 36.83 -3.59
C HIS A 81 -43.64 35.60 -4.06
N LEU A 82 -44.16 34.88 -5.07
CA LEU A 82 -43.46 33.74 -5.65
C LEU A 82 -42.19 34.17 -6.40
N ALA A 83 -42.22 35.30 -7.13
CA ALA A 83 -41.03 35.83 -7.78
C ALA A 83 -39.95 36.28 -6.77
N GLN A 84 -40.35 36.90 -5.66
CA GLN A 84 -39.44 37.31 -4.58
C GLN A 84 -38.79 36.13 -3.87
N LEU A 85 -39.48 35.00 -3.73
CA LEU A 85 -38.86 33.76 -3.27
C LEU A 85 -37.66 33.39 -4.16
N PHE A 86 -37.88 33.27 -5.47
CA PHE A 86 -36.80 32.88 -6.39
C PHE A 86 -35.66 33.91 -6.39
N GLN A 87 -35.97 35.20 -6.35
CA GLN A 87 -34.96 36.25 -6.24
C GLN A 87 -34.11 36.10 -4.97
N SER A 88 -34.74 35.82 -3.81
CA SER A 88 -34.02 35.64 -2.54
C SER A 88 -33.06 34.44 -2.56
N MET A 89 -33.38 33.37 -3.32
CA MET A 89 -32.48 32.23 -3.51
C MET A 89 -31.24 32.62 -4.32
N VAL A 90 -31.46 33.37 -5.40
CA VAL A 90 -30.39 33.86 -6.27
C VAL A 90 -29.47 34.81 -5.50
N GLU A 91 -30.02 35.74 -4.72
CA GLU A 91 -29.25 36.73 -3.94
C GLU A 91 -28.58 36.14 -2.68
N CYS A 92 -28.92 34.91 -2.29
CA CYS A 92 -28.36 34.28 -1.11
C CYS A 92 -26.82 34.13 -1.20
N HIS A 93 -26.08 34.51 -0.14
CA HIS A 93 -24.62 34.38 -0.12
C HIS A 93 -24.14 32.91 -0.11
N ALA A 94 -24.94 32.00 0.45
CA ALA A 94 -24.66 30.57 0.47
C ALA A 94 -24.99 29.93 -0.88
N VAL A 95 -24.27 28.86 -1.22
CA VAL A 95 -24.52 28.10 -2.45
C VAL A 95 -25.76 27.22 -2.27
N VAL A 96 -26.80 27.44 -3.06
CA VAL A 96 -28.05 26.69 -3.03
C VAL A 96 -27.95 25.49 -3.97
N ILE A 97 -28.06 24.29 -3.40
CA ILE A 97 -27.98 23.00 -4.10
C ILE A 97 -29.35 22.34 -4.05
N ALA A 98 -30.03 22.25 -5.20
CA ALA A 98 -31.27 21.50 -5.32
C ALA A 98 -30.98 20.00 -5.46
N ARG A 99 -31.47 19.20 -4.52
CA ARG A 99 -31.52 17.73 -4.57
C ARG A 99 -32.90 17.32 -5.09
N VAL A 100 -32.98 16.97 -6.37
CA VAL A 100 -34.25 16.74 -7.06
C VAL A 100 -34.52 15.25 -7.21
N ARG A 101 -35.58 14.76 -6.57
CA ARG A 101 -36.10 13.39 -6.74
C ARG A 101 -37.55 13.44 -7.20
N GLY A 102 -37.89 12.59 -8.17
CA GLY A 102 -39.25 12.45 -8.69
C GLY A 102 -39.80 13.72 -9.36
N ALA A 103 -41.09 13.99 -9.17
CA ALA A 103 -41.79 15.04 -9.91
C ALA A 103 -41.36 16.47 -9.51
N CYS A 104 -41.15 17.32 -10.50
CA CYS A 104 -40.73 18.72 -10.35
C CYS A 104 -41.46 19.58 -11.40
N PHE A 105 -42.58 20.21 -11.04
CA PHE A 105 -43.47 20.86 -12.01
C PHE A 105 -43.72 22.33 -11.69
N GLY A 106 -43.90 23.14 -12.75
CA GLY A 106 -44.22 24.56 -12.68
C GLY A 106 -43.28 25.33 -11.75
N GLY A 107 -43.80 25.89 -10.65
CA GLY A 107 -43.02 26.55 -9.62
C GLY A 107 -41.85 25.71 -9.07
N GLY A 108 -41.96 24.38 -9.02
CA GLY A 108 -40.87 23.49 -8.63
C GLY A 108 -39.67 23.59 -9.57
N CYS A 109 -39.91 23.72 -10.89
CA CYS A 109 -38.86 24.02 -11.85
C CYS A 109 -38.26 25.43 -11.62
N GLY A 110 -39.05 26.36 -11.09
CA GLY A 110 -38.57 27.67 -10.63
C GLY A 110 -37.53 27.55 -9.51
N LEU A 111 -37.79 26.74 -8.48
CA LEU A 111 -36.83 26.46 -7.40
C LEU A 111 -35.52 25.87 -7.95
N VAL A 112 -35.62 24.92 -8.89
CA VAL A 112 -34.46 24.30 -9.53
C VAL A 112 -33.66 25.34 -10.32
N ALA A 113 -34.34 26.18 -11.11
CA ALA A 113 -33.69 27.20 -11.92
C ALA A 113 -33.04 28.32 -11.09
N ALA A 114 -33.64 28.68 -9.95
CA ALA A 114 -33.12 29.66 -9.00
C ALA A 114 -31.98 29.11 -8.13
N SER A 115 -31.73 27.80 -8.14
CA SER A 115 -30.62 27.18 -7.41
C SER A 115 -29.29 27.36 -8.18
N ASP A 116 -28.20 27.48 -7.44
CA ASP A 116 -26.85 27.59 -8.03
C ASP A 116 -26.44 26.29 -8.71
N VAL A 117 -26.71 25.17 -8.03
CA VAL A 117 -26.44 23.82 -8.51
C VAL A 117 -27.71 22.99 -8.35
N ALA A 118 -28.00 22.13 -9.32
CA ALA A 118 -29.12 21.20 -9.23
C ALA A 118 -28.64 19.81 -9.65
N ILE A 119 -28.94 18.82 -8.82
CA ILE A 119 -28.60 17.42 -9.02
C ILE A 119 -29.90 16.64 -8.99
N ALA A 120 -30.18 15.93 -10.08
CA ALA A 120 -31.41 15.16 -10.22
C ALA A 120 -31.15 13.65 -10.11
N SER A 121 -32.09 12.94 -9.52
CA SER A 121 -32.19 11.49 -9.68
C SER A 121 -32.55 11.15 -11.13
N GLU A 122 -32.07 10.02 -11.65
CA GLU A 122 -32.42 9.54 -13.00
C GLU A 122 -33.93 9.42 -13.25
N ASP A 123 -34.69 9.12 -12.19
CA ASP A 123 -36.16 8.99 -12.20
C ASP A 123 -36.91 10.34 -12.11
N ALA A 124 -36.20 11.47 -12.02
CA ALA A 124 -36.84 12.78 -11.90
C ALA A 124 -37.54 13.21 -13.20
N LEU A 125 -38.70 13.84 -13.05
CA LEU A 125 -39.55 14.28 -14.15
C LEU A 125 -39.89 15.77 -14.00
N PHE A 126 -39.66 16.52 -15.07
CA PHE A 126 -39.80 17.98 -15.10
C PHE A 126 -40.91 18.41 -16.08
N ALA A 127 -41.60 19.50 -15.80
CA ALA A 127 -42.58 20.08 -16.72
C ALA A 127 -42.88 21.56 -16.37
N PHE A 128 -42.92 22.42 -17.39
CA PHE A 128 -43.46 23.78 -17.29
C PHE A 128 -44.96 23.75 -17.62
N SER A 129 -45.75 23.18 -16.71
CA SER A 129 -47.13 22.75 -16.96
C SER A 129 -48.18 23.88 -17.03
N GLU A 130 -47.80 25.14 -16.81
CA GLU A 130 -48.69 26.29 -16.67
C GLU A 130 -49.66 26.45 -17.85
N VAL A 131 -49.17 26.29 -19.09
CA VAL A 131 -50.00 26.46 -20.30
C VAL A 131 -51.12 25.43 -20.42
N ARG A 132 -50.98 24.27 -19.78
CA ARG A 132 -52.05 23.24 -19.74
C ARG A 132 -53.22 23.68 -18.87
N LEU A 133 -53.00 24.65 -17.98
CA LEU A 133 -54.01 25.25 -17.11
C LEU A 133 -54.52 26.60 -17.66
N GLY A 134 -54.08 27.01 -18.86
CA GLY A 134 -54.38 28.34 -19.40
C GLY A 134 -53.56 29.48 -18.76
N LEU A 135 -52.49 29.14 -18.03
CA LEU A 135 -51.57 30.09 -17.40
C LEU A 135 -50.27 30.21 -18.22
N VAL A 136 -49.41 31.14 -17.84
CA VAL A 136 -48.08 31.29 -18.42
C VAL A 136 -47.01 31.13 -17.34
N PRO A 137 -45.83 30.54 -17.64
CA PRO A 137 -44.71 30.39 -16.70
C PRO A 137 -43.97 31.73 -16.46
N ALA A 138 -44.71 32.83 -16.29
CA ALA A 138 -44.16 34.17 -16.24
C ALA A 138 -43.23 34.39 -15.04
N THR A 139 -43.62 33.90 -13.85
CA THR A 139 -42.86 34.08 -12.60
C THR A 139 -41.56 33.30 -12.55
N ILE A 140 -41.51 32.11 -13.16
CA ILE A 140 -40.30 31.28 -13.23
C ILE A 140 -39.39 31.65 -14.41
N SER A 141 -39.94 32.32 -15.44
CA SER A 141 -39.21 32.59 -16.68
C SER A 141 -37.89 33.38 -16.53
N PRO A 142 -37.74 34.36 -15.62
CA PRO A 142 -36.49 35.11 -15.46
C PRO A 142 -35.32 34.22 -15.01
N PHE A 143 -35.62 33.11 -14.32
CA PHE A 143 -34.64 32.18 -13.76
C PHE A 143 -34.39 30.99 -14.69
N VAL A 144 -35.43 30.53 -15.40
CA VAL A 144 -35.34 29.40 -16.32
C VAL A 144 -34.63 29.79 -17.62
N LEU A 145 -34.94 30.96 -18.19
CA LEU A 145 -34.41 31.38 -19.49
C LEU A 145 -32.87 31.45 -19.53
N PRO A 146 -32.16 31.99 -18.51
CA PRO A 146 -30.70 31.97 -18.48
C PRO A 146 -30.10 30.55 -18.46
N LYS A 147 -30.81 29.56 -17.91
CA LYS A 147 -30.34 28.17 -17.80
C LYS A 147 -30.51 27.41 -19.11
N ILE A 148 -31.71 27.45 -19.70
CA ILE A 148 -32.07 26.61 -20.85
C ILE A 148 -32.08 27.33 -22.20
N GLY A 149 -32.00 28.66 -22.20
CA GLY A 149 -32.07 29.49 -23.39
C GLY A 149 -33.46 29.59 -24.02
N ALA A 150 -33.67 30.64 -24.82
CA ALA A 150 -34.96 30.93 -25.46
C ALA A 150 -35.42 29.88 -26.48
N GLY A 151 -34.51 29.05 -27.01
CA GLY A 151 -34.84 27.97 -27.95
C GLY A 151 -35.65 26.86 -27.27
N HIS A 152 -35.07 26.26 -26.21
CA HIS A 152 -35.73 25.22 -25.43
C HIS A 152 -36.94 25.75 -24.68
N ALA A 153 -36.86 26.97 -24.13
CA ALA A 153 -37.98 27.60 -23.43
C ALA A 153 -39.19 27.79 -24.33
N ARG A 154 -39.03 28.26 -25.58
CA ARG A 154 -40.16 28.41 -26.52
C ARG A 154 -40.90 27.09 -26.73
N HIS A 155 -40.19 25.98 -26.88
CA HIS A 155 -40.78 24.66 -27.05
C HIS A 155 -41.47 24.16 -25.77
N LEU A 156 -40.75 24.15 -24.66
CA LEU A 156 -41.24 23.52 -23.43
C LEU A 156 -42.32 24.37 -22.74
N PHE A 157 -42.22 25.71 -22.81
CA PHE A 157 -43.26 26.60 -22.28
C PHE A 157 -44.54 26.53 -23.10
N SER A 158 -44.46 26.40 -24.43
CA SER A 158 -45.68 26.38 -25.27
C SER A 158 -46.43 25.04 -25.22
N THR A 159 -45.74 23.94 -24.90
CA THR A 159 -46.33 22.59 -24.90
C THR A 159 -46.69 22.11 -23.49
N GLY A 160 -45.98 22.61 -22.47
CA GLY A 160 -46.02 22.10 -21.11
C GLY A 160 -45.70 20.61 -21.00
N GLU A 161 -44.97 20.05 -21.98
CA GLU A 161 -44.62 18.63 -21.98
C GLU A 161 -43.71 18.25 -20.81
N ALA A 162 -43.82 16.99 -20.38
CA ALA A 162 -42.96 16.45 -19.35
C ALA A 162 -41.68 15.86 -19.97
N PHE A 163 -40.55 16.03 -19.31
CA PHE A 163 -39.24 15.55 -19.77
C PHE A 163 -38.40 15.02 -18.60
N GLY A 164 -37.56 14.01 -18.86
CA GLY A 164 -36.75 13.36 -17.83
C GLY A 164 -35.43 14.05 -17.50
N ALA A 165 -34.77 13.60 -16.44
CA ALA A 165 -33.50 14.13 -15.93
C ALA A 165 -32.38 14.23 -16.99
N ALA A 166 -32.24 13.23 -17.87
CA ALA A 166 -31.24 13.26 -18.94
C ALA A 166 -31.46 14.42 -19.94
N HIS A 167 -32.72 14.78 -20.21
CA HIS A 167 -33.04 15.94 -21.04
C HIS A 167 -32.77 17.24 -20.27
N ALA A 168 -33.17 17.30 -18.99
CA ALA A 168 -32.92 18.44 -18.11
C ALA A 168 -31.41 18.77 -18.02
N LEU A 169 -30.55 17.75 -17.93
CA LEU A 169 -29.10 17.91 -17.93
C LEU A 169 -28.59 18.49 -19.25
N ARG A 170 -29.05 17.93 -20.38
CA ARG A 170 -28.63 18.35 -21.72
C ARG A 170 -28.97 19.80 -22.04
N ILE A 171 -30.09 20.30 -21.52
CA ILE A 171 -30.51 21.70 -21.73
C ILE A 171 -30.02 22.65 -20.64
N GLY A 172 -29.28 22.16 -19.63
CA GLY A 172 -28.72 23.00 -18.57
C GLY A 172 -29.69 23.39 -17.46
N LEU A 173 -30.87 22.75 -17.36
CA LEU A 173 -31.77 22.95 -16.21
C LEU A 173 -31.20 22.34 -14.94
N VAL A 174 -30.51 21.20 -15.05
CA VAL A 174 -29.74 20.58 -13.97
C VAL A 174 -28.29 20.42 -14.38
N HIS A 175 -27.41 20.26 -13.39
CA HIS A 175 -25.95 20.26 -13.57
C HIS A 175 -25.35 18.85 -13.44
N ASP A 176 -26.09 17.92 -12.84
CA ASP A 176 -25.66 16.55 -12.63
C ASP A 176 -26.88 15.62 -12.51
N VAL A 177 -26.69 14.34 -12.85
CA VAL A 177 -27.71 13.29 -12.73
C VAL A 177 -27.06 12.05 -12.12
N ALA A 178 -27.73 11.45 -11.13
CA ALA A 178 -27.24 10.27 -10.43
C ALA A 178 -28.36 9.22 -10.28
N PRO A 179 -28.00 7.92 -10.19
CA PRO A 179 -28.94 6.90 -9.74
C PRO A 179 -29.59 7.30 -8.41
N PRO A 180 -30.86 6.90 -8.14
CA PRO A 180 -31.56 7.28 -6.91
C PRO A 180 -30.78 6.99 -5.62
N ASP A 181 -30.06 5.87 -5.56
CA ASP A 181 -29.29 5.43 -4.39
C ASP A 181 -27.97 6.22 -4.20
N ASP A 182 -27.47 6.85 -5.28
CA ASP A 182 -26.22 7.62 -5.28
C ASP A 182 -26.46 9.15 -5.22
N LEU A 183 -27.72 9.60 -5.24
CA LEU A 183 -28.08 11.02 -5.29
C LEU A 183 -27.46 11.81 -4.12
N ASP A 184 -27.50 11.26 -2.91
CA ASP A 184 -26.96 11.91 -1.72
C ASP A 184 -25.43 11.96 -1.74
N ALA A 185 -24.76 10.95 -2.30
CA ALA A 185 -23.32 10.97 -2.52
C ALA A 185 -22.91 12.05 -3.53
N ALA A 186 -23.68 12.22 -4.60
CA ALA A 186 -23.47 13.27 -5.59
C ALA A 186 -23.64 14.68 -4.97
N VAL A 187 -24.66 14.88 -4.14
CA VAL A 187 -24.87 16.14 -3.39
C VAL A 187 -23.71 16.39 -2.41
N ALA A 188 -23.30 15.38 -1.64
CA ALA A 188 -22.18 15.47 -0.70
C ALA A 188 -20.87 15.88 -1.38
N LYS A 189 -20.62 15.38 -2.61
CA LYS A 189 -19.46 15.79 -3.42
C LYS A 189 -19.47 17.28 -3.73
N ARG A 190 -20.63 17.87 -4.04
CA ARG A 190 -20.75 19.32 -4.30
C ARG A 190 -20.59 20.14 -3.04
N ILE A 191 -21.19 19.70 -1.92
CA ILE A 191 -21.01 20.34 -0.61
C ILE A 191 -19.52 20.39 -0.25
N LYS A 192 -18.81 19.27 -0.36
CA LYS A 192 -17.38 19.19 -0.06
C LYS A 192 -16.56 20.18 -0.91
N ALA A 193 -16.89 20.34 -2.18
CA ALA A 193 -16.21 21.31 -3.05
C ALA A 193 -16.45 22.76 -2.60
N VAL A 194 -17.68 23.11 -2.22
CA VAL A 194 -18.01 24.46 -1.70
C VAL A 194 -17.28 24.74 -0.39
N LEU A 195 -17.27 23.78 0.54
CA LEU A 195 -16.62 23.94 1.85
C LEU A 195 -15.09 24.00 1.77
N ALA A 196 -14.48 23.40 0.75
CA ALA A 196 -13.04 23.47 0.53
C ALA A 196 -12.56 24.81 -0.06
N ALA A 197 -13.48 25.66 -0.54
CA ALA A 197 -13.17 26.95 -1.14
C ALA A 197 -13.33 28.10 -0.13
N GLY A 198 -12.62 29.21 -0.38
CA GLY A 198 -12.71 30.42 0.44
C GLY A 198 -14.14 30.99 0.48
N PRO A 199 -14.75 31.22 1.67
CA PRO A 199 -16.09 31.81 1.79
C PRO A 199 -16.32 33.08 0.99
N ALA A 200 -15.43 34.08 1.13
CA ALA A 200 -15.64 35.36 0.48
C ALA A 200 -15.44 35.26 -1.04
N ALA A 201 -14.49 34.42 -1.47
CA ALA A 201 -14.27 34.10 -2.88
C ALA A 201 -15.50 33.43 -3.52
N VAL A 202 -16.13 32.46 -2.86
CA VAL A 202 -17.33 31.76 -3.36
C VAL A 202 -18.51 32.73 -3.48
N ALA A 203 -18.78 33.53 -2.45
CA ALA A 203 -19.86 34.52 -2.48
C ALA A 203 -19.65 35.56 -3.61
N SER A 204 -18.41 36.07 -3.76
CA SER A 204 -18.06 37.01 -4.82
C SER A 204 -18.18 36.39 -6.21
N ALA A 205 -17.79 35.12 -6.37
CA ALA A 205 -17.92 34.41 -7.65
C ALA A 205 -19.39 34.17 -8.02
N LYS A 206 -20.25 33.86 -7.05
CA LYS A 206 -21.70 33.75 -7.24
C LYS A 206 -22.30 35.07 -7.71
N GLN A 207 -21.96 36.19 -7.05
CA GLN A 207 -22.43 37.52 -7.45
C GLN A 207 -21.96 37.89 -8.88
N LEU A 208 -20.69 37.61 -9.20
CA LEU A 208 -20.14 37.88 -10.53
C LEU A 208 -20.88 37.12 -11.65
N ALA A 209 -21.40 35.93 -11.36
CA ALA A 209 -22.16 35.13 -12.33
C ALA A 209 -23.58 35.67 -12.59
N GLN A 210 -24.08 36.58 -11.76
CA GLN A 210 -25.43 37.16 -11.86
C GLN A 210 -25.43 38.55 -12.49
N GLU A 211 -24.32 39.29 -12.36
CA GLU A 211 -24.17 40.62 -12.91
C GLU A 211 -23.89 40.59 -14.42
N PRO A 212 -24.22 41.67 -15.16
CA PRO A 212 -23.76 41.85 -16.53
C PRO A 212 -22.23 41.71 -16.62
N PRO A 213 -21.69 41.25 -17.77
CA PRO A 213 -20.24 41.12 -17.93
C PRO A 213 -19.52 42.43 -17.61
N LEU A 214 -18.57 42.35 -16.67
CA LEU A 214 -17.76 43.50 -16.26
C LEU A 214 -16.90 44.01 -17.42
N SER A 215 -16.66 45.31 -17.46
CA SER A 215 -15.58 45.87 -18.29
C SER A 215 -14.21 45.40 -17.77
N LEU A 216 -13.19 45.41 -18.64
CA LEU A 216 -11.84 45.01 -18.23
C LEU A 216 -11.31 45.79 -17.00
N PRO A 217 -11.50 47.12 -16.88
CA PRO A 217 -11.11 47.85 -15.67
C PRO A 217 -11.84 47.41 -14.41
N GLU A 218 -13.14 47.13 -14.50
CA GLU A 218 -13.94 46.67 -13.36
C GLU A 218 -13.52 45.26 -12.91
N ALA A 219 -13.29 44.35 -13.87
CA ALA A 219 -12.77 43.02 -13.59
C ALA A 219 -11.39 43.06 -12.91
N ALA A 220 -10.49 43.91 -13.40
CA ALA A 220 -9.17 44.11 -12.80
C ALA A 220 -9.28 44.67 -11.37
N ALA A 221 -10.16 45.65 -11.14
CA ALA A 221 -10.39 46.23 -9.82
C ALA A 221 -10.98 45.23 -8.84
N LEU A 222 -11.92 44.38 -9.27
CA LEU A 222 -12.48 43.31 -8.45
C LEU A 222 -11.39 42.31 -8.03
N LEU A 223 -10.62 41.80 -8.99
CA LEU A 223 -9.54 40.84 -8.71
C LEU A 223 -8.46 41.44 -7.79
N ALA A 224 -8.11 42.72 -7.97
CA ALA A 224 -7.16 43.41 -7.11
C ALA A 224 -7.65 43.50 -5.66
N ARG A 225 -8.94 43.82 -5.44
CA ARG A 225 -9.56 43.82 -4.10
C ARG A 225 -9.56 42.43 -3.48
N THR A 226 -9.93 41.40 -4.24
CA THR A 226 -9.95 40.02 -3.74
C THR A 226 -8.54 39.53 -3.41
N ARG A 227 -7.52 39.81 -4.23
CA ARG A 227 -6.12 39.42 -3.91
C ARG A 227 -5.55 40.12 -2.67
N ALA A 228 -6.05 41.31 -2.35
CA ALA A 228 -5.59 42.07 -1.20
C ALA A 228 -6.22 41.59 0.13
N ASN A 229 -7.26 40.76 0.08
CA ASN A 229 -7.90 40.22 1.29
C ASN A 229 -7.02 39.15 1.96
N GLU A 230 -7.23 38.92 3.26
CA GLU A 230 -6.44 37.94 4.03
C GLU A 230 -6.70 36.49 3.58
N GLU A 231 -7.95 36.16 3.28
CA GLU A 231 -8.35 34.83 2.77
C GLU A 231 -7.52 34.41 1.53
N ALA A 232 -7.34 35.30 0.56
CA ALA A 232 -6.58 35.02 -0.65
C ALA A 232 -5.07 34.92 -0.36
N LYS A 233 -4.53 35.75 0.54
CA LYS A 233 -3.12 35.66 0.94
C LYS A 233 -2.81 34.33 1.63
N GLU A 234 -3.66 33.92 2.57
CA GLU A 234 -3.55 32.63 3.25
C GLU A 234 -3.69 31.47 2.26
N GLY A 235 -4.70 31.51 1.38
CA GLY A 235 -4.91 30.50 0.35
C GLY A 235 -3.73 30.36 -0.62
N ILE A 236 -3.14 31.48 -1.05
CA ILE A 236 -1.95 31.48 -1.91
C ILE A 236 -0.73 30.93 -1.15
N SER A 237 -0.51 31.34 0.10
CA SER A 237 0.61 30.84 0.92
C SER A 237 0.52 29.32 1.11
N ALA A 238 -0.65 28.82 1.52
CA ALA A 238 -0.90 27.39 1.69
C ALA A 238 -0.70 26.60 0.40
N PHE A 239 -1.11 27.15 -0.75
CA PHE A 239 -0.86 26.55 -2.05
C PHE A 239 0.64 26.47 -2.39
N LEU A 240 1.39 27.55 -2.13
CA LEU A 240 2.83 27.60 -2.40
C LEU A 240 3.62 26.64 -1.49
N GLU A 241 3.31 26.59 -0.19
CA GLU A 241 3.91 25.65 0.76
C GLU A 241 3.68 24.19 0.36
N LYS A 242 2.45 23.86 -0.03
CA LYS A 242 2.11 22.52 -0.53
C LYS A 242 2.94 22.17 -1.78
N THR A 243 3.00 23.08 -2.73
CA THR A 243 3.76 22.89 -3.99
C THR A 243 5.25 22.71 -3.73
N GLN A 244 5.81 23.48 -2.79
CA GLN A 244 7.23 23.36 -2.41
C GLN A 244 7.51 22.04 -1.67
N SER A 245 6.61 21.59 -0.80
CA SER A 245 6.69 20.28 -0.15
C SER A 245 6.61 19.11 -1.15
N GLU A 246 5.75 19.23 -2.17
CA GLU A 246 5.64 18.23 -3.24
C GLU A 246 6.90 18.20 -4.12
N LEU A 247 7.44 19.37 -4.50
CA LEU A 247 8.69 19.47 -5.25
C LEU A 247 9.90 18.96 -4.45
N SER A 248 9.99 19.25 -3.15
CA SER A 248 11.10 18.79 -2.30
C SER A 248 11.13 17.28 -2.09
N ARG A 249 10.06 16.57 -2.44
CA ARG A 249 9.97 15.11 -2.30
C ARG A 249 10.31 14.37 -3.58
N MET A 250 10.53 15.05 -4.70
CA MET A 250 10.93 14.38 -5.94
C MET A 250 12.36 13.85 -5.80
N ILE A 251 12.54 12.56 -6.06
CA ILE A 251 13.86 11.93 -6.01
C ILE A 251 14.44 11.97 -7.42
N GLU A 252 15.45 12.80 -7.65
CA GLU A 252 16.20 12.85 -8.91
C GLU A 252 17.51 12.06 -8.83
N LYS A 253 18.08 11.93 -7.63
CA LYS A 253 19.30 11.17 -7.35
C LYS A 253 19.14 10.35 -6.07
N LEU A 254 19.34 9.05 -6.19
CA LEU A 254 19.21 8.04 -5.15
C LEU A 254 20.57 7.41 -4.82
N LEU A 255 21.00 7.50 -3.56
CA LEU A 255 22.12 6.73 -3.05
C LEU A 255 21.64 5.37 -2.56
N ILE A 256 22.34 4.29 -2.92
CA ILE A 256 22.03 2.94 -2.46
C ILE A 256 23.02 2.56 -1.37
N ALA A 257 22.57 2.55 -0.11
CA ALA A 257 23.38 2.24 1.06
C ALA A 257 23.50 0.72 1.28
N ASN A 258 23.87 -0.01 0.24
CA ASN A 258 23.98 -1.46 0.24
C ASN A 258 24.96 -1.94 -0.85
N ARG A 259 25.07 -3.26 -1.03
CA ARG A 259 25.96 -3.93 -1.99
C ARG A 259 25.29 -5.11 -2.68
N GLY A 260 25.98 -5.72 -3.62
CA GLY A 260 25.58 -7.00 -4.21
C GLY A 260 24.25 -6.92 -4.96
N GLU A 261 23.48 -8.02 -4.95
CA GLU A 261 22.28 -8.15 -5.79
C GLU A 261 21.24 -7.06 -5.49
N ILE A 262 20.99 -6.74 -4.22
CA ILE A 262 19.98 -5.74 -3.87
C ILE A 262 20.36 -4.35 -4.35
N ALA A 263 21.65 -4.01 -4.33
CA ALA A 263 22.10 -2.75 -4.89
C ALA A 263 21.87 -2.71 -6.41
N VAL A 264 22.17 -3.81 -7.12
CA VAL A 264 21.86 -3.95 -8.55
C VAL A 264 20.37 -3.82 -8.83
N ARG A 265 19.52 -4.49 -8.03
CA ARG A 265 18.06 -4.46 -8.13
C ARG A 265 17.49 -3.05 -7.98
N VAL A 266 17.99 -2.29 -7.00
CA VAL A 266 17.58 -0.89 -6.76
C VAL A 266 18.06 0.02 -7.88
N ILE A 267 19.30 -0.14 -8.35
CA ILE A 267 19.83 0.63 -9.48
C ILE A 267 18.98 0.41 -10.74
N ARG A 268 18.57 -0.84 -11.02
CA ARG A 268 17.71 -1.15 -12.17
C ARG A 268 16.34 -0.47 -12.06
N ALA A 269 15.65 -0.57 -10.91
CA ALA A 269 14.38 0.13 -10.69
C ALA A 269 14.52 1.66 -10.84
N ALA A 270 15.53 2.25 -10.20
CA ALA A 270 15.78 3.68 -10.26
C ALA A 270 16.02 4.16 -11.71
N ARG A 271 16.78 3.39 -12.50
CA ARG A 271 17.03 3.70 -13.91
C ARG A 271 15.77 3.67 -14.76
N GLU A 272 14.89 2.69 -14.57
CA GLU A 272 13.59 2.65 -15.27
C GLU A 272 12.72 3.86 -14.91
N MET A 273 12.83 4.35 -13.68
CA MET A 273 12.19 5.58 -13.20
C MET A 273 12.93 6.86 -13.60
N ARG A 274 14.06 6.78 -14.32
CA ARG A 274 14.95 7.90 -14.68
C ARG A 274 15.53 8.66 -13.47
N VAL A 275 15.72 7.97 -12.36
CA VAL A 275 16.40 8.46 -11.17
C VAL A 275 17.89 8.12 -11.27
N ARG A 276 18.77 9.11 -11.09
CA ARG A 276 20.23 8.91 -11.08
C ARG A 276 20.65 8.13 -9.84
N THR A 277 21.71 7.34 -9.94
CA THR A 277 22.10 6.39 -8.90
C THR A 277 23.52 6.59 -8.41
N VAL A 278 23.70 6.49 -7.09
CA VAL A 278 25.01 6.52 -6.43
C VAL A 278 25.23 5.20 -5.69
N ALA A 279 26.26 4.45 -6.06
CA ALA A 279 26.72 3.29 -5.32
C ALA A 279 27.71 3.70 -4.22
N VAL A 280 27.70 2.96 -3.11
CA VAL A 280 28.80 2.98 -2.13
C VAL A 280 29.51 1.64 -2.13
N TYR A 281 30.82 1.66 -1.86
CA TYR A 281 31.62 0.43 -1.88
C TYR A 281 32.77 0.41 -0.89
N SER A 282 33.06 -0.76 -0.34
CA SER A 282 34.31 -1.01 0.39
C SER A 282 35.44 -1.38 -0.59
N ASP A 283 36.68 -1.41 -0.11
CA ASP A 283 37.84 -1.81 -0.92
C ASP A 283 37.71 -3.21 -1.52
N ALA A 284 36.98 -4.12 -0.87
CA ALA A 284 36.72 -5.48 -1.38
C ALA A 284 35.68 -5.52 -2.51
N ASP A 285 34.80 -4.52 -2.59
CA ASP A 285 33.75 -4.41 -3.61
C ASP A 285 34.09 -3.39 -4.70
N ARG A 286 35.36 -2.93 -4.78
CA ARG A 286 35.80 -1.92 -5.75
C ARG A 286 35.38 -2.23 -7.19
N ASP A 287 35.48 -3.50 -7.57
CA ASP A 287 35.17 -3.98 -8.92
C ASP A 287 33.81 -4.68 -8.99
N ALA A 288 32.97 -4.59 -7.93
CA ALA A 288 31.68 -5.26 -7.87
C ALA A 288 30.68 -4.71 -8.89
N MET A 289 29.73 -5.56 -9.30
CA MET A 289 28.76 -5.22 -10.34
C MET A 289 27.93 -3.97 -10.02
N HIS A 290 27.51 -3.79 -8.76
CA HIS A 290 26.70 -2.63 -8.39
C HIS A 290 27.47 -1.30 -8.49
N VAL A 291 28.80 -1.32 -8.34
CA VAL A 291 29.67 -0.15 -8.53
C VAL A 291 29.74 0.22 -10.01
N GLN A 292 29.93 -0.77 -10.87
CA GLN A 292 29.99 -0.58 -12.32
C GLN A 292 28.63 -0.16 -12.91
N LEU A 293 27.54 -0.57 -12.27
CA LEU A 293 26.20 -0.24 -12.72
C LEU A 293 25.69 1.12 -12.24
N ALA A 294 26.17 1.72 -11.16
CA ALA A 294 25.68 3.04 -10.75
C ALA A 294 26.21 4.16 -11.66
N ASP A 295 25.57 5.33 -11.64
CA ASP A 295 26.01 6.49 -12.43
C ASP A 295 27.20 7.21 -11.77
N GLU A 296 27.28 7.15 -10.44
CA GLU A 296 28.40 7.60 -9.62
C GLU A 296 28.70 6.57 -8.51
N ALA A 297 29.93 6.53 -7.99
CA ALA A 297 30.28 5.63 -6.90
C ALA A 297 31.25 6.26 -5.89
N VAL A 298 31.04 5.99 -4.60
CA VAL A 298 31.84 6.54 -3.48
C VAL A 298 32.47 5.41 -2.65
N ALA A 299 33.78 5.51 -2.41
CA ALA A 299 34.51 4.57 -1.58
C ALA A 299 34.27 4.84 -0.09
N LEU A 300 33.99 3.78 0.69
CA LEU A 300 33.82 3.79 2.14
C LEU A 300 35.11 3.40 2.89
N GLY A 301 36.10 2.82 2.18
CA GLY A 301 37.36 2.35 2.74
C GLY A 301 37.34 0.85 3.04
N ALA A 302 37.82 0.45 4.21
CA ALA A 302 38.15 -0.94 4.53
C ALA A 302 37.01 -1.95 4.31
N PRO A 303 37.32 -3.23 3.99
CA PRO A 303 36.32 -4.27 3.70
C PRO A 303 35.34 -4.58 4.83
N GLU A 304 35.75 -4.43 6.09
CA GLU A 304 34.96 -4.80 7.26
C GLU A 304 33.64 -4.01 7.29
N PRO A 305 32.47 -4.66 7.41
CA PRO A 305 31.18 -3.96 7.42
C PRO A 305 31.08 -2.84 8.46
N SER A 306 31.63 -3.05 9.67
CA SER A 306 31.66 -2.04 10.74
C SER A 306 32.46 -0.78 10.39
N ALA A 307 33.43 -0.89 9.47
CA ALA A 307 34.23 0.22 8.98
C ALA A 307 33.73 0.77 7.64
N SER A 308 32.68 0.18 7.05
CA SER A 308 32.14 0.53 5.73
C SER A 308 30.62 0.60 5.73
N TYR A 309 29.92 -0.45 5.31
CA TYR A 309 28.46 -0.46 5.08
C TYR A 309 27.60 -0.23 6.34
N LEU A 310 28.15 -0.44 7.54
CA LEU A 310 27.49 -0.14 8.83
C LEU A 310 27.87 1.24 9.39
N ASP A 311 28.74 1.99 8.73
CA ASP A 311 29.14 3.33 9.16
C ASP A 311 28.17 4.38 8.60
N ALA A 312 27.13 4.67 9.39
CA ALA A 312 26.10 5.64 9.05
C ALA A 312 26.65 7.04 8.70
N ALA A 313 27.74 7.46 9.35
CA ALA A 313 28.32 8.78 9.09
C ALA A 313 28.91 8.85 7.67
N LYS A 314 29.69 7.83 7.28
CA LYS A 314 30.24 7.74 5.92
C LYS A 314 29.17 7.72 4.84
N ILE A 315 28.07 7.01 5.08
CA ILE A 315 26.96 6.95 4.12
C ILE A 315 26.29 8.33 3.96
N LEU A 316 26.04 9.03 5.06
CA LEU A 316 25.44 10.38 5.03
C LEU A 316 26.40 11.42 4.42
N ASP A 317 27.70 11.27 4.64
CA ASP A 317 28.72 12.12 4.02
C ASP A 317 28.80 11.86 2.51
N ALA A 318 28.73 10.60 2.07
CA ALA A 318 28.65 10.23 0.66
C ALA A 318 27.41 10.83 -0.01
N ALA A 319 26.23 10.68 0.61
CA ALA A 319 24.98 11.23 0.08
C ALA A 319 25.04 12.76 -0.08
N ARG A 320 25.59 13.47 0.91
CA ARG A 320 25.80 14.92 0.87
C ARG A 320 26.81 15.33 -0.20
N ALA A 321 27.93 14.62 -0.31
CA ALA A 321 28.96 14.93 -1.30
C ALA A 321 28.47 14.77 -2.74
N THR A 322 27.58 13.80 -3.00
CA THR A 322 27.01 13.55 -4.34
C THR A 322 25.73 14.32 -4.62
N GLY A 323 25.15 14.98 -3.61
CA GLY A 323 23.84 15.64 -3.71
C GLY A 323 22.71 14.65 -3.97
N ALA A 324 22.68 13.52 -3.26
CA ALA A 324 21.57 12.57 -3.34
C ALA A 324 20.36 13.08 -2.53
N ASP A 325 19.17 13.01 -3.12
CA ASP A 325 17.91 13.44 -2.50
C ASP A 325 17.39 12.39 -1.52
N ALA A 326 17.74 11.13 -1.77
CA ALA A 326 17.27 9.98 -1.02
C ALA A 326 18.32 8.89 -0.84
N ILE A 327 18.13 8.07 0.18
CA ILE A 327 18.91 6.86 0.45
C ILE A 327 17.98 5.65 0.44
N HIS A 328 18.27 4.67 -0.41
CA HIS A 328 17.67 3.34 -0.35
C HIS A 328 18.59 2.40 0.42
N PRO A 329 18.16 1.84 1.57
CA PRO A 329 19.03 1.02 2.38
C PRO A 329 19.10 -0.45 1.93
N GLY A 330 18.21 -0.87 1.02
CA GLY A 330 18.09 -2.27 0.63
C GLY A 330 17.61 -3.11 1.82
N TYR A 331 18.29 -4.23 2.06
CA TYR A 331 18.06 -5.07 3.24
C TYR A 331 19.38 -5.41 3.95
N GLY A 332 19.31 -5.72 5.25
CA GLY A 332 20.52 -5.86 6.07
C GLY A 332 21.24 -4.52 6.29
N PHE A 333 22.45 -4.59 6.87
CA PHE A 333 23.23 -3.40 7.22
C PHE A 333 22.44 -2.36 8.04
N LEU A 334 22.16 -1.20 7.46
CA LEU A 334 21.50 -0.06 8.10
C LEU A 334 19.98 -0.02 7.84
N SER A 335 19.42 -0.97 7.10
CA SER A 335 18.01 -0.94 6.66
C SER A 335 16.98 -0.93 7.78
N GLU A 336 17.33 -1.47 8.95
CA GLU A 336 16.45 -1.56 10.12
C GLU A 336 17.00 -0.75 11.30
N ARG A 337 17.91 0.21 11.02
CA ARG A 337 18.48 1.10 12.04
C ARG A 337 17.66 2.38 12.11
N ALA A 338 16.80 2.47 13.13
CA ALA A 338 15.94 3.63 13.35
C ALA A 338 16.75 4.93 13.47
N GLU A 339 17.94 4.86 14.08
CA GLU A 339 18.86 5.98 14.23
C GLU A 339 19.37 6.50 12.88
N PHE A 340 19.52 5.61 11.89
CA PHE A 340 19.94 5.98 10.54
C PHE A 340 18.81 6.67 9.78
N SER A 341 17.57 6.17 9.90
CA SER A 341 16.37 6.83 9.36
C SER A 341 16.19 8.24 9.95
N ASP A 342 16.37 8.41 11.27
CA ASP A 342 16.35 9.73 11.93
C ASP A 342 17.47 10.65 11.44
N ALA A 343 18.66 10.11 11.21
CA ALA A 343 19.80 10.89 10.72
C ALA A 343 19.58 11.39 9.28
N CYS A 344 18.96 10.57 8.41
CA CYS A 344 18.53 10.99 7.08
C CYS A 344 17.53 12.16 7.19
N ALA A 345 16.49 12.02 8.03
CA ALA A 345 15.48 13.05 8.22
C ALA A 345 16.08 14.38 8.74
N LYS A 346 17.01 14.33 9.69
CA LYS A 346 17.71 15.52 10.23
C LYS A 346 18.59 16.24 9.20
N THR A 347 19.01 15.55 8.14
CA THR A 347 19.85 16.10 7.08
C THR A 347 19.06 16.46 5.82
N GLY A 348 17.73 16.30 5.84
CA GLY A 348 16.87 16.59 4.69
C GLY A 348 16.94 15.54 3.57
N ILE A 349 17.56 14.39 3.82
CA ILE A 349 17.65 13.28 2.87
C ILE A 349 16.49 12.32 3.12
N LEU A 350 15.74 11.96 2.07
CA LEU A 350 14.64 11.01 2.20
C LEU A 350 15.17 9.61 2.45
N PHE A 351 14.69 8.97 3.52
CA PHE A 351 14.92 7.56 3.76
C PHE A 351 13.86 6.74 3.02
N VAL A 352 14.26 5.88 2.07
CA VAL A 352 13.35 5.00 1.31
C VAL A 352 13.03 3.77 2.15
N GLY A 353 12.12 3.95 3.11
CA GLY A 353 11.68 2.94 4.07
C GLY A 353 10.74 3.54 5.12
N PRO A 354 10.40 2.80 6.18
CA PRO A 354 9.51 3.28 7.22
C PRO A 354 10.15 4.37 8.10
N PRO A 355 9.34 5.13 8.86
CA PRO A 355 9.87 6.13 9.78
C PRO A 355 10.54 5.45 10.98
N ALA A 356 11.54 6.11 11.56
CA ALA A 356 12.27 5.61 12.73
C ALA A 356 11.35 5.26 13.92
N SER A 357 10.25 5.99 14.10
CA SER A 357 9.25 5.70 15.13
C SER A 357 8.61 4.32 14.94
N ALA A 358 8.23 3.96 13.71
CA ALA A 358 7.67 2.64 13.41
C ALA A 358 8.75 1.55 13.57
N MET A 359 9.97 1.79 13.10
CA MET A 359 11.09 0.85 13.26
C MET A 359 11.35 0.51 14.73
N ARG A 360 11.33 1.50 15.64
CA ARG A 360 11.53 1.25 17.08
C ARG A 360 10.43 0.40 17.68
N ARG A 361 9.17 0.71 17.35
CA ARG A 361 8.00 -0.04 17.84
C ARG A 361 7.97 -1.49 17.36
N LEU A 362 8.57 -1.76 16.20
CA LEU A 362 8.58 -3.08 15.56
C LEU A 362 9.89 -3.86 15.76
N GLY A 363 10.99 -3.20 16.14
CA GLY A 363 12.32 -3.80 16.14
C GLY A 363 12.66 -4.62 17.38
N ALA A 364 12.21 -4.21 18.57
CA ALA A 364 12.45 -5.00 19.79
C ALA A 364 11.37 -6.08 19.94
N LYS A 365 11.77 -7.35 20.13
CA LYS A 365 10.84 -8.49 20.20
C LYS A 365 9.71 -8.31 21.23
N THR A 366 10.02 -7.73 22.39
CA THR A 366 9.04 -7.46 23.45
C THR A 366 8.03 -6.40 23.02
N ASP A 367 8.52 -5.30 22.44
CA ASP A 367 7.71 -4.15 22.04
C ASP A 367 6.84 -4.52 20.83
N ALA A 368 7.40 -5.26 19.87
CA ALA A 368 6.68 -5.78 18.72
C ALA A 368 5.57 -6.76 19.12
N LYS A 369 5.83 -7.66 20.09
CA LYS A 369 4.80 -8.56 20.64
C LYS A 369 3.71 -7.79 21.40
N ALA A 370 4.09 -6.80 22.22
CA ALA A 370 3.12 -5.95 22.91
C ALA A 370 2.24 -5.18 21.91
N LEU A 371 2.84 -4.66 20.84
CA LEU A 371 2.13 -4.00 19.75
C LEU A 371 1.21 -4.97 19.00
N ALA A 372 1.67 -6.19 18.73
CA ALA A 372 0.85 -7.23 18.11
C ALA A 372 -0.39 -7.55 18.97
N VAL A 373 -0.22 -7.71 20.28
CA VAL A 373 -1.35 -7.90 21.22
C VAL A 373 -2.30 -6.70 21.20
N GLN A 374 -1.77 -5.47 21.26
CA GLN A 374 -2.57 -4.25 21.18
C GLN A 374 -3.36 -4.16 19.88
N ALA A 375 -2.74 -4.52 18.76
CA ALA A 375 -3.35 -4.57 17.44
C ALA A 375 -4.27 -5.80 17.24
N GLY A 376 -4.43 -6.66 18.25
CA GLY A 376 -5.24 -7.87 18.23
C GLY A 376 -4.73 -8.93 17.25
N VAL A 377 -3.43 -8.96 17.00
CA VAL A 377 -2.75 -9.99 16.21
C VAL A 377 -2.41 -11.17 17.12
N PRO A 378 -2.76 -12.42 16.74
CA PRO A 378 -2.43 -13.59 17.55
C PRO A 378 -0.91 -13.71 17.77
N ILE A 379 -0.49 -13.94 19.01
CA ILE A 379 0.89 -14.30 19.37
C ILE A 379 0.90 -15.74 19.91
N VAL A 380 2.06 -16.40 19.88
CA VAL A 380 2.20 -17.74 20.46
C VAL A 380 1.80 -17.66 21.94
N PRO A 381 0.92 -18.54 22.45
CA PRO A 381 0.58 -18.56 23.86
C PRO A 381 1.84 -18.71 24.71
N GLY A 382 2.05 -17.81 25.67
CA GLY A 382 3.30 -17.76 26.43
C GLY A 382 3.30 -16.70 27.52
N MET A 383 4.35 -16.74 28.34
CA MET A 383 4.68 -15.73 29.35
C MET A 383 5.96 -15.03 28.93
N PHE A 384 5.86 -13.72 28.71
CA PHE A 384 6.91 -12.88 28.13
C PHE A 384 7.33 -11.71 29.04
N GLU A 385 6.78 -11.65 30.24
CA GLU A 385 6.99 -10.55 31.19
C GLU A 385 8.44 -10.56 31.72
N PRO A 386 9.18 -9.44 31.63
CA PRO A 386 10.51 -9.35 32.21
C PRO A 386 10.50 -9.63 33.72
N GLY A 387 11.47 -10.41 34.19
CA GLY A 387 11.63 -10.71 35.62
C GLY A 387 10.71 -11.82 36.15
N ALA A 388 10.05 -12.59 35.29
CA ALA A 388 9.34 -13.80 35.69
C ALA A 388 10.28 -14.77 36.43
N THR A 389 9.83 -15.26 37.59
CA THR A 389 10.54 -16.27 38.37
C THR A 389 10.38 -17.65 37.74
N ASP A 390 11.32 -18.57 37.99
CA ASP A 390 11.25 -19.97 37.53
C ASP A 390 9.90 -20.63 37.86
N ALA A 391 9.35 -20.34 39.05
CA ALA A 391 8.05 -20.84 39.48
C ALA A 391 6.88 -20.29 38.64
N GLN A 392 6.93 -19.01 38.25
CA GLN A 392 5.93 -18.40 37.36
C GLN A 392 6.03 -18.97 35.94
N LEU A 393 7.25 -19.17 35.42
CA LEU A 393 7.47 -19.79 34.12
C LEU A 393 6.94 -21.23 34.10
N LYS A 394 7.15 -22.00 35.17
CA LYS A 394 6.61 -23.36 35.31
C LYS A 394 5.09 -23.38 35.36
N ALA A 395 4.48 -22.51 36.17
CA ALA A 395 3.02 -22.40 36.25
C ALA A 395 2.40 -22.00 34.89
N ALA A 396 3.07 -21.10 34.15
CA ALA A 396 2.66 -20.74 32.79
C ALA A 396 2.79 -21.94 31.84
N ALA A 397 3.88 -22.71 31.91
CA ALA A 397 4.05 -23.92 31.11
C ALA A 397 2.94 -24.95 31.36
N ASP A 398 2.58 -25.16 32.63
CA ASP A 398 1.51 -26.06 33.03
C ASP A 398 0.13 -25.58 32.52
N GLN A 399 -0.10 -24.26 32.50
CA GLN A 399 -1.32 -23.65 31.97
C GLN A 399 -1.41 -23.72 30.42
N ILE A 400 -0.29 -23.48 29.72
CA ILE A 400 -0.18 -23.57 28.26
C ILE A 400 -0.36 -25.03 27.80
N GLY A 401 0.17 -25.97 28.59
CA GLY A 401 0.23 -27.38 28.28
C GLY A 401 1.45 -27.73 27.42
N TYR A 402 2.10 -28.85 27.75
CA TYR A 402 3.29 -29.34 27.05
C TYR A 402 2.95 -29.91 25.65
N PRO A 403 3.89 -29.93 24.70
CA PRO A 403 5.24 -29.39 24.81
C PRO A 403 5.29 -27.85 24.80
N VAL A 404 6.29 -27.29 25.46
CA VAL A 404 6.59 -25.85 25.52
C VAL A 404 8.03 -25.57 25.07
N MET A 405 8.30 -24.35 24.63
CA MET A 405 9.62 -23.86 24.27
C MET A 405 10.04 -22.81 25.29
N LEU A 406 11.19 -23.04 25.92
CA LEU A 406 11.91 -22.04 26.71
C LEU A 406 12.76 -21.21 25.75
N LYS A 407 12.76 -19.88 25.92
CA LYS A 407 13.58 -18.96 25.12
C LYS A 407 14.23 -17.90 26.00
N ALA A 408 15.45 -17.51 25.67
CA ALA A 408 16.11 -16.37 26.31
C ALA A 408 15.47 -15.04 25.87
N SER A 409 15.23 -14.13 26.81
CA SER A 409 14.59 -12.84 26.53
C SER A 409 15.46 -11.88 25.73
N ALA A 410 16.77 -11.87 26.00
CA ALA A 410 17.77 -11.08 25.26
C ALA A 410 18.40 -11.83 24.06
N GLY A 411 17.90 -13.03 23.73
CA GLY A 411 18.57 -13.97 22.81
C GLY A 411 18.18 -13.86 21.33
N GLY A 412 19.14 -14.22 20.47
CA GLY A 412 18.99 -14.37 19.02
C GLY A 412 19.87 -15.50 18.46
N GLY A 413 19.57 -15.99 17.26
CA GLY A 413 20.38 -17.00 16.57
C GLY A 413 20.30 -18.42 17.14
N GLY A 414 19.20 -18.76 17.81
CA GLY A 414 18.90 -20.13 18.25
C GLY A 414 19.55 -20.59 19.55
N ARG A 415 20.34 -19.75 20.22
CA ARG A 415 20.99 -20.05 21.50
C ARG A 415 20.08 -19.71 22.69
N GLY A 416 20.14 -20.52 23.74
CA GLY A 416 19.24 -20.36 24.90
C GLY A 416 17.78 -20.70 24.59
N MET A 417 17.54 -21.64 23.68
CA MET A 417 16.20 -22.20 23.40
C MET A 417 16.17 -23.69 23.71
N ARG A 418 15.15 -24.16 24.43
CA ARG A 418 14.99 -25.59 24.78
C ARG A 418 13.53 -26.00 24.68
N ALA A 419 13.28 -27.10 23.97
CA ALA A 419 11.98 -27.75 23.97
C ALA A 419 11.82 -28.60 25.22
N VAL A 420 10.69 -28.45 25.91
CA VAL A 420 10.32 -29.24 27.08
C VAL A 420 9.06 -30.01 26.73
N HIS A 421 9.17 -31.35 26.67
CA HIS A 421 8.05 -32.20 26.29
C HIS A 421 7.21 -32.65 27.48
N ASN A 422 7.79 -32.73 28.68
CA ASN A 422 7.10 -33.19 29.88
C ASN A 422 7.39 -32.27 31.07
N PRO A 423 6.45 -32.13 32.02
CA PRO A 423 6.64 -31.29 33.21
C PRO A 423 7.86 -31.67 34.08
N ALA A 424 8.26 -32.94 34.06
CA ALA A 424 9.38 -33.45 34.85
C ALA A 424 10.74 -32.89 34.38
N ASP A 425 10.85 -32.51 33.11
CA ASP A 425 12.11 -32.05 32.50
C ASP A 425 12.29 -30.52 32.64
N PHE A 426 11.23 -29.80 33.00
CA PHE A 426 11.17 -28.34 32.96
C PHE A 426 12.28 -27.64 33.75
N ASP A 427 12.45 -28.01 35.03
CA ASP A 427 13.41 -27.34 35.92
C ASP A 427 14.85 -27.54 35.45
N GLY A 428 15.16 -28.70 34.86
CA GLY A 428 16.48 -29.02 34.32
C GLY A 428 16.79 -28.28 33.02
N GLU A 429 15.83 -28.24 32.09
CA GLU A 429 15.96 -27.53 30.82
C GLU A 429 15.99 -26.00 31.02
N LEU A 430 15.21 -25.47 31.96
CA LEU A 430 15.21 -24.05 32.32
C LEU A 430 16.57 -23.58 32.80
N LYS A 431 17.16 -24.31 33.75
CA LYS A 431 18.50 -24.00 34.27
C LYS A 431 19.54 -24.03 33.15
N THR A 432 19.49 -25.06 32.31
CA THR A 432 20.43 -25.22 31.20
C THR A 432 20.31 -24.08 30.19
N ALA A 433 19.09 -23.71 29.81
CA ALA A 433 18.82 -22.62 28.88
C ALA A 433 19.24 -21.25 29.44
N SER A 434 18.97 -21.01 30.73
CA SER A 434 19.36 -19.77 31.42
C SER A 434 20.88 -19.64 31.54
N ASP A 435 21.59 -20.71 31.91
CA ASP A 435 23.06 -20.72 31.98
C ASP A 435 23.70 -20.49 30.60
N GLU A 436 23.10 -21.05 29.54
CA GLU A 436 23.53 -20.84 28.17
C GLU A 436 23.33 -19.38 27.74
N ALA A 437 22.16 -18.81 28.06
CA ALA A 437 21.81 -17.43 27.76
C ALA A 437 22.73 -16.44 28.51
N LEU A 438 22.97 -16.67 29.80
CA LEU A 438 23.85 -15.84 30.61
C LEU A 438 25.29 -15.84 30.06
N LYS A 439 25.80 -17.00 29.65
CA LYS A 439 27.14 -17.10 29.04
C LYS A 439 27.22 -16.45 27.66
N ALA A 440 26.16 -16.54 26.87
CA ALA A 440 26.15 -16.04 25.50
C ALA A 440 25.84 -14.53 25.40
N PHE A 441 24.97 -14.02 26.27
CA PHE A 441 24.35 -12.70 26.15
C PHE A 441 24.51 -11.82 27.40
N GLY A 442 25.05 -12.35 28.50
CA GLY A 442 25.16 -11.63 29.78
C GLY A 442 23.83 -11.47 30.50
N ASP A 443 22.76 -12.08 30.00
CA ASP A 443 21.39 -12.03 30.53
C ASP A 443 20.80 -13.44 30.51
N GLY A 444 20.47 -13.95 31.71
CA GLY A 444 19.88 -15.28 31.91
C GLY A 444 18.36 -15.28 31.99
N THR A 445 17.70 -14.16 31.71
CA THR A 445 16.24 -14.07 31.77
C THR A 445 15.58 -14.93 30.69
N MET A 446 14.54 -15.66 31.10
CA MET A 446 13.86 -16.66 30.28
C MET A 446 12.38 -16.32 30.10
N MET A 447 11.82 -16.78 28.99
CA MET A 447 10.39 -16.80 28.68
C MET A 447 9.97 -18.23 28.32
N VAL A 448 8.67 -18.51 28.45
CA VAL A 448 8.08 -19.78 28.01
C VAL A 448 6.96 -19.50 27.02
N GLU A 449 6.90 -20.29 25.96
CA GLU A 449 5.83 -20.24 24.97
C GLU A 449 5.43 -21.65 24.52
N LYS A 450 4.26 -21.80 23.91
CA LYS A 450 3.84 -23.06 23.31
C LYS A 450 4.86 -23.50 22.25
N LEU A 451 5.27 -24.76 22.29
CA LEU A 451 6.07 -25.34 21.21
C LEU A 451 5.15 -25.69 20.04
N VAL A 452 5.35 -25.04 18.90
CA VAL A 452 4.80 -25.48 17.62
C VAL A 452 5.78 -26.50 17.03
N GLU A 453 5.38 -27.77 16.97
CA GLU A 453 6.29 -28.88 16.64
C GLU A 453 6.66 -28.95 15.15
N ARG A 454 5.70 -28.65 14.27
CA ARG A 454 5.91 -28.56 12.82
C ARG A 454 5.56 -27.17 12.31
N PRO A 455 6.31 -26.12 12.72
CA PRO A 455 5.95 -24.77 12.36
C PRO A 455 6.27 -24.53 10.89
N ARG A 456 5.31 -23.97 10.17
CA ARG A 456 5.57 -23.32 8.88
C ARG A 456 5.93 -21.85 9.12
N HIS A 457 6.90 -21.35 8.37
CA HIS A 457 7.22 -19.93 8.34
C HIS A 457 6.48 -19.31 7.17
N VAL A 458 5.42 -18.55 7.46
CA VAL A 458 4.62 -17.85 6.45
C VAL A 458 4.65 -16.37 6.75
N GLU A 459 4.79 -15.55 5.72
CA GLU A 459 4.94 -14.11 5.89
C GLU A 459 4.10 -13.33 4.89
N VAL A 460 3.67 -12.12 5.25
CA VAL A 460 2.78 -11.29 4.43
C VAL A 460 3.51 -10.04 3.95
N GLN A 461 3.58 -9.86 2.64
CA GLN A 461 4.11 -8.62 2.05
C GLN A 461 3.13 -7.47 2.32
N VAL A 462 3.63 -6.36 2.82
CA VAL A 462 2.84 -5.13 2.95
C VAL A 462 3.46 -3.99 2.15
N LEU A 463 2.60 -3.20 1.50
CA LEU A 463 2.93 -1.87 0.99
C LEU A 463 1.96 -0.88 1.63
N ALA A 464 2.50 0.11 2.34
CA ALA A 464 1.70 1.15 2.98
C ALA A 464 2.13 2.53 2.50
N ASP A 465 1.19 3.40 2.14
CA ASP A 465 1.50 4.78 1.78
C ASP A 465 1.39 5.74 2.97
N ARG A 466 1.70 7.03 2.73
CA ARG A 466 1.59 8.09 3.75
C ARG A 466 0.16 8.58 3.96
N HIS A 467 -0.81 8.04 3.23
CA HIS A 467 -2.20 8.47 3.19
C HIS A 467 -3.14 7.48 3.91
N GLY A 468 -2.57 6.46 4.55
CA GLY A 468 -3.31 5.45 5.31
C GLY A 468 -3.77 4.25 4.48
N ASN A 469 -3.37 4.15 3.21
CA ASN A 469 -3.65 2.97 2.40
C ASN A 469 -2.60 1.88 2.68
N VAL A 470 -3.06 0.65 2.85
CA VAL A 470 -2.21 -0.52 3.08
C VAL A 470 -2.68 -1.66 2.19
N ALA A 471 -1.80 -2.15 1.32
CA ALA A 471 -2.01 -3.37 0.55
C ALA A 471 -1.31 -4.55 1.23
N THR A 472 -2.02 -5.68 1.31
CA THR A 472 -1.48 -6.97 1.74
C THR A 472 -1.26 -7.83 0.51
N LEU A 473 -0.03 -7.79 -0.03
CA LEU A 473 0.33 -8.38 -1.32
C LEU A 473 0.64 -9.88 -1.18
N PHE A 474 -0.33 -10.60 -0.61
CA PHE A 474 -0.31 -12.05 -0.43
C PHE A 474 0.79 -12.54 0.51
N GLU A 475 0.78 -13.84 0.76
CA GLU A 475 1.77 -14.51 1.57
C GLU A 475 2.97 -15.04 0.76
N ARG A 476 4.05 -15.33 1.48
CA ARG A 476 5.16 -16.17 1.05
C ARG A 476 5.38 -17.31 2.03
N GLU A 477 5.61 -18.50 1.49
CA GLU A 477 6.03 -19.68 2.23
C GLU A 477 7.56 -19.74 2.29
N CYS A 478 8.11 -19.67 3.50
CA CYS A 478 9.55 -19.58 3.75
C CYS A 478 10.06 -20.72 4.65
N SER A 479 9.30 -21.81 4.76
CA SER A 479 9.64 -22.94 5.63
C SER A 479 10.90 -23.70 5.23
N ILE A 480 11.33 -23.63 3.97
CA ILE A 480 12.55 -24.32 3.54
C ILE A 480 13.77 -23.51 3.98
N GLN A 481 14.22 -23.80 5.20
CA GLN A 481 15.31 -23.09 5.85
C GLN A 481 16.34 -24.05 6.47
N ARG A 482 17.58 -23.57 6.59
CA ARG A 482 18.68 -24.25 7.26
C ARG A 482 19.20 -23.36 8.38
N ARG A 483 19.18 -23.84 9.63
CA ARG A 483 19.60 -23.04 10.81
C ARG A 483 18.97 -21.64 10.84
N HIS A 484 17.68 -21.56 10.53
CA HIS A 484 16.90 -20.32 10.43
C HIS A 484 17.27 -19.39 9.25
N GLN A 485 18.07 -19.85 8.29
CA GLN A 485 18.34 -19.14 7.04
C GLN A 485 17.46 -19.72 5.93
N LYS A 486 16.59 -18.89 5.35
CA LYS A 486 15.70 -19.27 4.24
C LYS A 486 16.54 -19.61 2.98
N LEU A 487 16.16 -20.67 2.27
CA LEU A 487 16.85 -21.16 1.07
C LEU A 487 15.95 -21.25 -0.17
N ILE A 488 14.68 -21.60 0.04
CA ILE A 488 13.65 -21.65 -1.00
C ILE A 488 12.40 -20.99 -0.45
N GLU A 489 11.84 -20.08 -1.23
CA GLU A 489 10.66 -19.29 -0.89
C GLU A 489 9.65 -19.36 -2.04
N GLU A 490 8.36 -19.40 -1.74
CA GLU A 490 7.33 -19.43 -2.77
C GLU A 490 6.13 -18.55 -2.46
N SER A 491 5.48 -18.04 -3.50
CA SER A 491 4.22 -17.30 -3.41
C SER A 491 3.26 -17.78 -4.49
N PRO A 492 1.99 -18.07 -4.17
CA PRO A 492 1.44 -18.18 -2.80
C PRO A 492 1.99 -19.38 -2.01
N SER A 493 1.64 -19.48 -0.72
CA SER A 493 1.92 -20.68 0.07
C SER A 493 0.94 -21.80 -0.28
N PRO A 494 1.41 -23.06 -0.45
CA PRO A 494 0.53 -24.21 -0.68
C PRO A 494 -0.37 -24.55 0.53
N LEU A 495 -0.10 -23.98 1.70
CA LEU A 495 -0.91 -24.16 2.91
C LEU A 495 -2.37 -23.70 2.73
N PHE A 496 -2.58 -22.59 2.02
CA PHE A 496 -3.91 -21.98 1.94
C PHE A 496 -4.85 -22.68 0.96
N ASP A 497 -4.33 -23.62 0.16
CA ASP A 497 -5.15 -24.50 -0.66
C ASP A 497 -5.93 -25.48 0.22
N SER A 498 -5.32 -25.96 1.32
CA SER A 498 -5.97 -26.82 2.32
C SER A 498 -6.67 -26.04 3.43
N GLN A 499 -6.27 -24.79 3.70
CA GLN A 499 -6.82 -23.94 4.77
C GLN A 499 -7.18 -22.52 4.30
N PRO A 500 -8.14 -22.36 3.37
CA PRO A 500 -8.44 -21.06 2.75
C PRO A 500 -8.94 -20.00 3.74
N GLY A 501 -9.53 -20.42 4.87
CA GLY A 501 -10.04 -19.52 5.90
C GLY A 501 -8.97 -18.78 6.71
N LEU A 502 -7.70 -19.21 6.65
CA LEU A 502 -6.61 -18.55 7.38
C LEU A 502 -6.13 -17.26 6.72
N TRP A 503 -6.14 -17.21 5.38
CA TRP A 503 -5.57 -16.07 4.65
C TRP A 503 -6.24 -14.73 5.01
N PRO A 504 -7.59 -14.59 4.97
CA PRO A 504 -8.25 -13.32 5.29
C PRO A 504 -7.93 -12.82 6.71
N GLN A 505 -7.77 -13.75 7.67
CA GLN A 505 -7.45 -13.41 9.06
C GLN A 505 -6.01 -12.89 9.18
N MET A 506 -5.06 -13.55 8.51
CA MET A 506 -3.65 -13.17 8.53
C MET A 506 -3.38 -11.87 7.76
N ALA A 507 -4.06 -11.65 6.64
CA ALA A 507 -4.03 -10.39 5.90
C ALA A 507 -4.54 -9.23 6.76
N GLU A 508 -5.71 -9.36 7.38
CA GLU A 508 -6.26 -8.30 8.24
C GLU A 508 -5.42 -8.07 9.50
N ALA A 509 -4.86 -9.13 10.09
CA ALA A 509 -3.92 -9.00 11.20
C ALA A 509 -2.67 -8.18 10.81
N SER A 510 -2.10 -8.46 9.63
CA SER A 510 -0.96 -7.72 9.10
C SER A 510 -1.31 -6.25 8.85
N ARG A 511 -2.48 -5.99 8.25
CA ARG A 511 -2.97 -4.63 7.97
C ARG A 511 -3.13 -3.81 9.26
N ARG A 512 -3.76 -4.38 10.29
CA ARG A 512 -3.94 -3.71 11.59
C ARG A 512 -2.61 -3.39 12.26
N LEU A 513 -1.65 -4.34 12.24
CA LEU A 513 -0.34 -4.12 12.85
C LEU A 513 0.43 -2.99 12.20
N VAL A 514 0.44 -2.93 10.85
CA VAL A 514 1.11 -1.88 10.07
C VAL A 514 0.49 -0.51 10.36
N LEU A 515 -0.84 -0.41 10.39
CA LEU A 515 -1.56 0.82 10.70
C LEU A 515 -1.30 1.27 12.14
N GLU A 516 -1.42 0.36 13.10
CA GLU A 516 -1.18 0.64 14.52
C GLU A 516 0.26 1.12 14.75
N ALA A 517 1.23 0.56 14.03
CA ALA A 517 2.64 0.97 14.09
C ALA A 517 2.91 2.37 13.50
N GLY A 518 2.00 2.93 12.71
CA GLY A 518 2.25 4.14 11.91
C GLY A 518 3.28 3.89 10.79
N TYR A 519 3.27 2.68 10.23
CA TYR A 519 4.22 2.23 9.23
C TYR A 519 3.82 2.67 7.82
N PHE A 520 4.80 3.06 7.00
CA PHE A 520 4.66 3.23 5.56
C PHE A 520 5.88 2.63 4.84
N ASN A 521 5.82 2.53 3.51
CA ASN A 521 6.77 1.84 2.62
C ASN A 521 6.55 0.31 2.58
N ALA A 522 7.49 -0.43 1.99
CA ALA A 522 7.45 -1.90 1.98
C ALA A 522 7.90 -2.48 3.32
N GLY A 523 7.24 -3.53 3.77
CA GLY A 523 7.60 -4.29 4.97
C GLY A 523 7.09 -5.72 4.86
N THR A 524 7.40 -6.57 5.83
CA THR A 524 6.84 -7.91 5.90
C THR A 524 6.51 -8.31 7.31
N VAL A 525 5.31 -8.85 7.51
CA VAL A 525 4.86 -9.40 8.79
C VAL A 525 5.04 -10.91 8.74
N GLU A 526 5.90 -11.45 9.60
CA GLU A 526 6.21 -12.88 9.65
C GLU A 526 5.35 -13.59 10.70
N PHE A 527 4.95 -14.82 10.38
CA PHE A 527 4.14 -15.69 11.22
C PHE A 527 4.72 -17.09 11.29
N ILE A 528 4.56 -17.70 12.45
CA ILE A 528 4.59 -19.16 12.60
C ILE A 528 3.17 -19.67 12.39
N VAL A 529 2.99 -20.63 11.48
CA VAL A 529 1.71 -21.29 11.27
C VAL A 529 1.77 -22.72 11.79
N ASP A 530 0.83 -23.05 12.67
CA ASP A 530 0.52 -24.40 13.13
C ASP A 530 -0.62 -24.95 12.27
N GLU A 531 -0.24 -25.72 11.24
CA GLU A 531 -1.19 -26.34 10.32
C GLU A 531 -2.13 -27.32 11.03
N ALA A 532 -1.66 -28.03 12.07
CA ALA A 532 -2.47 -29.00 12.78
C ALA A 532 -3.54 -28.32 13.64
N ALA A 533 -3.22 -27.18 14.24
CA ALA A 533 -4.17 -26.37 15.01
C ALA A 533 -5.04 -25.46 14.12
N GLY A 534 -4.69 -25.27 12.85
CA GLY A 534 -5.32 -24.27 11.99
C GLY A 534 -5.16 -22.85 12.55
N ALA A 535 -3.96 -22.54 13.05
CA ALA A 535 -3.67 -21.29 13.75
C ALA A 535 -2.35 -20.67 13.27
N PHE A 536 -2.27 -19.34 13.33
CA PHE A 536 -1.05 -18.59 13.04
C PHE A 536 -0.71 -17.67 14.20
N TYR A 537 0.58 -17.38 14.35
CA TYR A 537 1.12 -16.62 15.46
C TYR A 537 2.19 -15.66 14.96
N PHE A 538 2.08 -14.40 15.32
CA PHE A 538 3.04 -13.35 14.98
C PHE A 538 4.43 -13.72 15.49
N LEU A 539 5.41 -13.58 14.58
CA LEU A 539 6.82 -13.80 14.86
C LEU A 539 7.55 -12.46 14.98
N GLU A 540 7.59 -11.69 13.90
CA GLU A 540 8.25 -10.38 13.83
C GLU A 540 7.76 -9.55 12.64
N VAL A 541 8.17 -8.27 12.58
CA VAL A 541 8.05 -7.46 11.37
C VAL A 541 9.44 -7.10 10.86
N ASN A 542 9.71 -7.45 9.61
CA ASN A 542 10.88 -6.97 8.89
C ASN A 542 10.52 -5.59 8.32
N ALA A 543 11.09 -4.52 8.90
CA ALA A 543 10.77 -3.13 8.61
C ALA A 543 11.49 -2.61 7.35
N ARG A 544 11.48 -3.43 6.29
CA ARG A 544 12.24 -3.26 5.05
C ARG A 544 11.74 -4.22 3.96
N LEU A 545 12.30 -4.07 2.75
CA LEU A 545 12.22 -5.10 1.72
C LEU A 545 12.94 -6.38 2.17
N GLN A 546 12.52 -7.53 1.66
CA GLN A 546 13.17 -8.82 1.89
C GLN A 546 13.79 -9.38 0.61
N VAL A 547 14.65 -10.39 0.77
CA VAL A 547 15.40 -11.01 -0.34
C VAL A 547 14.44 -11.64 -1.34
N GLU A 548 13.43 -12.31 -0.81
CA GLU A 548 12.35 -13.08 -1.43
C GLU A 548 11.19 -12.22 -1.97
N HIS A 549 11.31 -10.89 -1.97
CA HIS A 549 10.32 -10.01 -2.61
C HIS A 549 10.02 -10.36 -4.09
N PRO A 550 10.94 -10.93 -4.91
CA PRO A 550 10.64 -11.23 -6.31
C PRO A 550 9.51 -12.23 -6.50
N VAL A 551 9.28 -13.20 -5.60
CA VAL A 551 8.15 -14.12 -5.77
C VAL A 551 6.81 -13.38 -5.68
N THR A 552 6.71 -12.36 -4.81
CA THR A 552 5.54 -11.48 -4.74
C THR A 552 5.43 -10.61 -6.00
N GLU A 553 6.53 -10.07 -6.52
CA GLU A 553 6.52 -9.30 -7.77
C GLU A 553 6.01 -10.14 -8.94
N MET A 554 6.44 -11.40 -9.05
CA MET A 554 6.05 -12.29 -10.14
C MET A 554 4.54 -12.63 -10.12
N VAL A 555 3.93 -12.78 -8.95
CA VAL A 555 2.49 -13.11 -8.84
C VAL A 555 1.56 -11.89 -8.83
N THR A 556 2.08 -10.69 -8.54
CA THR A 556 1.29 -9.45 -8.55
C THR A 556 1.47 -8.65 -9.85
N GLY A 557 2.67 -8.71 -10.44
CA GLY A 557 3.13 -7.84 -11.51
C GLY A 557 3.51 -6.43 -11.02
N LEU A 558 3.65 -6.22 -9.71
CA LEU A 558 4.11 -4.95 -9.14
C LEU A 558 5.63 -4.97 -8.98
N ASP A 559 6.29 -3.87 -9.35
CA ASP A 559 7.68 -3.62 -8.97
C ASP A 559 7.69 -2.98 -7.57
N LEU A 560 8.07 -3.75 -6.55
CA LEU A 560 8.03 -3.33 -5.17
C LEU A 560 9.06 -2.22 -4.88
N VAL A 561 10.25 -2.28 -5.49
CA VAL A 561 11.29 -1.25 -5.29
C VAL A 561 10.85 0.09 -5.89
N GLN A 562 10.24 0.09 -7.07
CA GLN A 562 9.66 1.30 -7.64
C GLN A 562 8.56 1.87 -6.74
N TRP A 563 7.70 1.02 -6.17
CA TRP A 563 6.71 1.45 -5.18
C TRP A 563 7.32 2.00 -3.90
N GLN A 564 8.42 1.43 -3.41
CA GLN A 564 9.15 2.00 -2.26
C GLN A 564 9.61 3.43 -2.55
N ILE A 565 10.15 3.69 -3.75
CA ILE A 565 10.59 5.01 -4.19
C ILE A 565 9.39 5.96 -4.28
N ARG A 566 8.31 5.58 -4.98
CA ARG A 566 7.08 6.37 -5.10
C ARG A 566 6.46 6.76 -3.74
N ILE A 567 6.35 5.79 -2.83
CA ILE A 567 5.84 6.03 -1.48
C ILE A 567 6.76 6.98 -0.70
N ALA A 568 8.08 6.88 -0.88
CA ALA A 568 9.02 7.81 -0.25
C ALA A 568 8.81 9.24 -0.77
N GLN A 569 8.50 9.41 -2.07
CA GLN A 569 8.10 10.70 -2.68
C GLN A 569 6.73 11.20 -2.21
N GLY A 570 5.93 10.33 -1.59
CA GLY A 570 4.63 10.66 -1.03
C GLY A 570 3.45 10.34 -1.93
N ASP A 571 3.66 9.55 -2.98
CA ASP A 571 2.60 9.06 -3.85
C ASP A 571 1.57 8.24 -3.07
N ARG A 572 0.33 8.26 -3.55
CA ARG A 572 -0.74 7.37 -3.09
C ARG A 572 -0.59 5.99 -3.70
N LEU A 573 -0.96 4.96 -2.96
CA LEU A 573 -0.93 3.57 -3.41
C LEU A 573 -2.09 3.31 -4.39
N GLU A 574 -1.96 3.81 -5.62
CA GLU A 574 -2.91 3.63 -6.71
C GLU A 574 -2.58 2.36 -7.52
N ILE A 575 -2.97 1.20 -6.98
CA ILE A 575 -2.88 -0.12 -7.62
C ILE A 575 -4.28 -0.76 -7.75
N ASP A 576 -4.37 -1.92 -8.39
CA ASP A 576 -5.63 -2.69 -8.49
C ASP A 576 -6.27 -2.85 -7.08
N PRO A 577 -7.51 -2.38 -6.86
CA PRO A 577 -8.18 -2.48 -5.58
C PRO A 577 -8.25 -3.90 -5.01
N ARG A 578 -8.26 -4.93 -5.88
CA ARG A 578 -8.23 -6.34 -5.46
C ARG A 578 -6.89 -6.71 -4.82
N LEU A 579 -5.77 -6.17 -5.31
CA LEU A 579 -4.46 -6.34 -4.68
C LEU A 579 -4.38 -5.61 -3.34
N ILE A 580 -5.00 -4.44 -3.21
CA ILE A 580 -5.08 -3.72 -1.93
C ILE A 580 -5.85 -4.55 -0.90
N ALA A 581 -6.99 -5.11 -1.31
CA ALA A 581 -7.85 -5.94 -0.46
C ALA A 581 -7.28 -7.33 -0.13
N GLY A 582 -6.14 -7.72 -0.71
CA GLY A 582 -5.59 -9.06 -0.56
C GLY A 582 -6.48 -10.15 -1.18
N ASP A 583 -7.25 -9.82 -2.23
CA ASP A 583 -8.07 -10.78 -2.96
C ASP A 583 -7.18 -11.69 -3.81
N ARG A 584 -7.09 -12.96 -3.39
CA ARG A 584 -6.28 -14.00 -4.03
C ARG A 584 -6.68 -14.25 -5.49
N GLY A 585 -7.88 -13.87 -5.92
CA GLY A 585 -8.30 -13.90 -7.32
C GLY A 585 -7.53 -12.93 -8.23
N ALA A 586 -6.79 -11.97 -7.68
CA ALA A 586 -5.92 -11.07 -8.43
C ALA A 586 -4.49 -11.60 -8.65
N MET A 587 -4.11 -12.71 -7.99
CA MET A 587 -2.80 -13.33 -8.20
C MET A 587 -2.67 -13.93 -9.60
N LYS A 588 -1.44 -13.93 -10.12
CA LYS A 588 -1.09 -14.51 -11.41
C LYS A 588 -0.16 -15.68 -11.18
N GLY A 589 -0.70 -16.90 -11.23
CA GLY A 589 0.09 -18.14 -11.15
C GLY A 589 0.82 -18.30 -9.81
N HIS A 590 2.01 -18.89 -9.88
CA HIS A 590 2.84 -19.27 -8.73
C HIS A 590 4.31 -18.96 -9.04
N ALA A 591 5.06 -18.47 -8.06
CA ALA A 591 6.47 -18.19 -8.18
C ALA A 591 7.28 -18.84 -7.05
N ILE A 592 8.48 -19.33 -7.38
CA ILE A 592 9.41 -19.97 -6.45
C ILE A 592 10.80 -19.37 -6.67
N GLU A 593 11.43 -18.92 -5.61
CA GLU A 593 12.82 -18.45 -5.56
C GLU A 593 13.70 -19.51 -4.90
N ALA A 594 14.90 -19.68 -5.44
CA ALA A 594 15.98 -20.42 -4.78
C ALA A 594 17.21 -19.52 -4.63
N ARG A 595 17.76 -19.48 -3.41
CA ARG A 595 19.00 -18.76 -3.10
C ARG A 595 20.21 -19.60 -3.46
N ILE A 596 20.99 -19.13 -4.41
CA ILE A 596 22.26 -19.74 -4.77
C ILE A 596 23.34 -19.16 -3.88
N VAL A 597 23.94 -20.00 -3.04
CA VAL A 597 25.02 -19.62 -2.12
C VAL A 597 26.33 -20.30 -2.52
N ALA A 598 27.43 -19.58 -2.33
CA ALA A 598 28.79 -20.08 -2.48
C ALA A 598 29.21 -20.85 -1.22
N GLU A 599 28.56 -21.97 -0.97
CA GLU A 599 28.79 -22.86 0.16
C GLU A 599 28.78 -24.32 -0.33
N ASP A 600 29.46 -25.22 0.39
CA ASP A 600 29.51 -26.66 0.07
C ASP A 600 28.57 -27.45 0.99
N PRO A 601 27.36 -27.84 0.54
CA PRO A 601 26.39 -28.54 1.40
C PRO A 601 26.92 -29.90 1.91
N ALA A 602 27.76 -30.58 1.13
CA ALA A 602 28.36 -31.87 1.50
C ALA A 602 29.35 -31.75 2.66
N ARG A 603 29.79 -30.51 2.95
CA ARG A 603 30.67 -30.18 4.07
C ARG A 603 29.98 -29.24 5.05
N ASN A 604 28.70 -29.48 5.32
CA ASN A 604 27.89 -28.69 6.23
C ASN A 604 27.91 -27.18 5.86
N PHE A 605 27.80 -26.90 4.57
CA PHE A 605 27.74 -25.55 3.98
C PHE A 605 28.93 -24.68 4.40
N LEU A 606 30.15 -25.22 4.33
CA LEU A 606 31.35 -24.40 4.50
C LEU A 606 31.42 -23.35 3.37
N PRO A 607 31.69 -22.07 3.69
CA PRO A 607 31.84 -21.04 2.67
C PRO A 607 32.93 -21.36 1.65
N SER A 608 32.63 -21.09 0.38
CA SER A 608 33.51 -21.28 -0.76
C SER A 608 33.87 -19.92 -1.38
N VAL A 609 34.93 -19.31 -0.85
CA VAL A 609 35.50 -18.06 -1.38
C VAL A 609 36.39 -18.30 -2.59
N GLY A 610 36.65 -17.25 -3.37
CA GLY A 610 37.58 -17.26 -4.49
C GLY A 610 36.97 -16.74 -5.79
N LYS A 611 37.74 -16.89 -6.88
CA LYS A 611 37.39 -16.34 -8.20
C LYS A 611 36.37 -17.22 -8.94
N ILE A 612 35.34 -16.60 -9.49
CA ILE A 612 34.41 -17.21 -10.44
C ILE A 612 35.11 -17.30 -11.80
N LEU A 613 35.38 -18.51 -12.26
CA LEU A 613 36.08 -18.76 -13.53
C LEU A 613 35.13 -18.76 -14.73
N ALA A 614 33.88 -19.18 -14.52
CA ALA A 614 32.84 -19.15 -15.53
C ALA A 614 31.48 -18.96 -14.86
N TRP A 615 30.58 -18.28 -15.58
CA TRP A 615 29.24 -17.94 -15.13
C TRP A 615 28.28 -18.05 -16.31
N ALA A 616 27.33 -18.97 -16.24
CA ALA A 616 26.27 -19.11 -17.22
C ALA A 616 24.90 -19.04 -16.52
N GLU A 617 24.19 -17.95 -16.76
CA GLU A 617 22.82 -17.73 -16.25
C GLU A 617 21.78 -18.45 -17.11
N PRO A 618 20.74 -19.07 -16.51
CA PRO A 618 19.64 -19.61 -17.27
C PRO A 618 18.87 -18.49 -17.98
N LYS A 619 18.49 -18.76 -19.24
CA LYS A 619 17.66 -17.84 -20.05
C LYS A 619 16.46 -18.61 -20.57
N ALA A 620 15.36 -18.55 -19.85
CA ALA A 620 14.12 -19.23 -20.21
C ALA A 620 12.88 -18.36 -19.88
N PRO A 621 11.76 -18.51 -20.61
CA PRO A 621 10.51 -17.83 -20.27
C PRO A 621 10.06 -18.15 -18.85
N GLY A 622 9.63 -17.12 -18.12
CA GLY A 622 9.21 -17.26 -16.72
C GLY A 622 10.36 -17.45 -15.73
N VAL A 623 11.62 -17.35 -16.15
CA VAL A 623 12.80 -17.39 -15.27
C VAL A 623 13.39 -15.99 -15.13
N ARG A 624 13.64 -15.58 -13.88
CA ARG A 624 14.32 -14.35 -13.49
C ARG A 624 15.56 -14.69 -12.67
N VAL A 625 16.65 -13.97 -12.90
CA VAL A 625 17.89 -14.09 -12.12
C VAL A 625 18.28 -12.71 -11.61
N ASP A 626 18.37 -12.61 -10.29
CA ASP A 626 18.86 -11.41 -9.60
C ASP A 626 20.26 -11.74 -9.02
N THR A 627 21.30 -11.03 -9.46
CA THR A 627 22.69 -11.28 -9.04
C THR A 627 23.50 -9.99 -9.00
N GLY A 628 24.56 -9.99 -8.19
CA GLY A 628 25.62 -8.98 -8.19
C GLY A 628 26.98 -9.52 -8.66
N TYR A 629 27.01 -10.72 -9.25
CA TYR A 629 28.24 -11.42 -9.66
C TYR A 629 28.20 -11.79 -11.15
N ALA A 630 29.38 -11.99 -11.72
CA ALA A 630 29.59 -12.43 -13.09
C ALA A 630 30.87 -13.26 -13.18
N ALA A 631 31.21 -13.73 -14.38
CA ALA A 631 32.52 -14.32 -14.63
C ALA A 631 33.65 -13.35 -14.23
N ASP A 632 34.75 -13.90 -13.77
CA ASP A 632 35.93 -13.22 -13.24
C ASP A 632 35.75 -12.45 -11.92
N ALA A 633 34.53 -12.35 -11.37
CA ALA A 633 34.31 -11.75 -10.05
C ALA A 633 34.93 -12.60 -8.93
N GLU A 634 35.39 -11.95 -7.87
CA GLU A 634 35.88 -12.60 -6.65
C GLU A 634 34.77 -12.66 -5.60
N ILE A 635 34.58 -13.82 -4.97
CA ILE A 635 33.73 -13.98 -3.80
C ILE A 635 34.57 -13.71 -2.55
N PRO A 636 34.35 -12.58 -1.86
CA PRO A 636 35.13 -12.21 -0.70
C PRO A 636 34.70 -13.00 0.54
N ARG A 637 35.60 -13.11 1.52
CA ARG A 637 35.30 -13.71 2.83
C ARG A 637 34.49 -12.80 3.78
N TYR A 638 34.29 -11.54 3.39
CA TYR A 638 33.80 -10.47 4.29
C TYR A 638 32.27 -10.38 4.37
N TYR A 639 31.57 -10.94 3.39
CA TYR A 639 30.12 -10.74 3.21
C TYR A 639 29.39 -12.07 3.13
N ASP A 640 28.06 -11.98 3.06
CA ASP A 640 27.18 -13.13 2.84
C ASP A 640 27.55 -13.92 1.56
N SER A 641 27.31 -15.22 1.61
CA SER A 641 27.68 -16.19 0.58
C SER A 641 26.68 -16.24 -0.59
N MET A 642 25.54 -15.55 -0.55
CA MET A 642 24.59 -15.53 -1.64
C MET A 642 25.16 -14.83 -2.88
N ILE A 643 25.14 -15.55 -3.99
CA ILE A 643 25.68 -15.08 -5.28
C ILE A 643 24.59 -14.82 -6.32
N ALA A 644 23.44 -15.47 -6.21
CA ALA A 644 22.31 -15.24 -7.08
C ALA A 644 21.01 -15.68 -6.43
N LYS A 645 19.91 -15.12 -6.91
CA LYS A 645 18.54 -15.63 -6.70
C LYS A 645 18.03 -16.09 -8.04
N VAL A 646 17.57 -17.33 -8.12
CA VAL A 646 16.92 -17.86 -9.33
C VAL A 646 15.46 -18.02 -9.03
N ILE A 647 14.62 -17.29 -9.75
CA ILE A 647 13.18 -17.24 -9.55
C ILE A 647 12.51 -17.81 -10.78
N ALA A 648 11.56 -18.72 -10.58
CA ALA A 648 10.72 -19.23 -11.66
C ALA A 648 9.26 -19.00 -11.35
N HIS A 649 8.51 -18.60 -12.38
CA HIS A 649 7.08 -18.39 -12.34
C HIS A 649 6.38 -19.37 -13.30
N GLY A 650 5.21 -19.87 -12.95
CA GLY A 650 4.35 -20.71 -13.78
C GLY A 650 2.88 -20.48 -13.46
N ASP A 651 1.97 -20.99 -14.30
CA ASP A 651 0.53 -20.87 -14.05
C ASP A 651 0.07 -21.73 -12.86
N THR A 652 0.88 -22.74 -12.52
CA THR A 652 0.68 -23.61 -11.36
C THR A 652 1.99 -23.79 -10.59
N ARG A 653 1.89 -24.17 -9.31
CA ARG A 653 3.05 -24.54 -8.49
C ARG A 653 3.92 -25.62 -9.14
N ALA A 654 3.31 -26.67 -9.70
CA ALA A 654 4.04 -27.76 -10.35
C ALA A 654 4.87 -27.26 -11.55
N GLU A 655 4.31 -26.36 -12.35
CA GLU A 655 5.02 -25.75 -13.47
C GLU A 655 6.16 -24.84 -12.98
N ALA A 656 5.94 -24.02 -11.95
CA ALA A 656 6.98 -23.20 -11.35
C ALA A 656 8.15 -24.05 -10.84
N ILE A 657 7.88 -25.18 -10.18
CA ILE A 657 8.91 -26.15 -9.74
C ILE A 657 9.67 -26.71 -10.94
N GLN A 658 8.97 -27.14 -11.99
CA GLN A 658 9.61 -27.70 -13.18
C GLN A 658 10.52 -26.67 -13.87
N ARG A 659 10.04 -25.43 -14.02
CA ARG A 659 10.82 -24.32 -14.60
C ARG A 659 12.03 -23.98 -13.73
N LEU A 660 11.89 -23.91 -12.40
CA LEU A 660 13.00 -23.66 -11.49
C LEU A 660 14.06 -24.76 -11.57
N ARG A 661 13.64 -26.03 -11.61
CA ARG A 661 14.56 -27.16 -11.79
C ARG A 661 15.32 -27.08 -13.10
N GLY A 662 14.65 -26.75 -14.21
CA GLY A 662 15.31 -26.52 -15.50
C GLY A 662 16.32 -25.39 -15.44
N ALA A 663 15.92 -24.25 -14.86
CA ALA A 663 16.81 -23.10 -14.68
C ALA A 663 18.05 -23.42 -13.85
N LEU A 664 17.91 -24.21 -12.78
CA LEU A 664 19.03 -24.62 -11.93
C LEU A 664 19.96 -25.64 -12.61
N LEU A 665 19.44 -26.49 -13.50
CA LEU A 665 20.28 -27.36 -14.33
C LEU A 665 21.12 -26.54 -15.32
N ASP A 666 20.55 -25.47 -15.89
CA ASP A 666 21.24 -24.58 -16.81
C ASP A 666 22.14 -23.54 -16.12
N PHE A 667 22.09 -23.43 -14.78
CA PHE A 667 22.89 -22.49 -14.03
C PHE A 667 24.27 -23.05 -13.70
N HIS A 668 25.30 -22.56 -14.39
CA HIS A 668 26.67 -23.06 -14.25
C HIS A 668 27.57 -22.01 -13.61
N VAL A 669 28.20 -22.39 -12.49
CA VAL A 669 29.19 -21.56 -11.78
C VAL A 669 30.46 -22.37 -11.59
N LEU A 670 31.55 -21.94 -12.21
CA LEU A 670 32.87 -22.58 -12.10
C LEU A 670 33.80 -21.75 -11.21
N GLY A 671 34.70 -22.41 -10.49
CA GLY A 671 35.71 -21.74 -9.65
C GLY A 671 35.35 -21.65 -8.16
N VAL A 672 34.09 -21.85 -7.81
CA VAL A 672 33.55 -21.91 -6.43
C VAL A 672 32.57 -23.10 -6.29
N ARG A 673 32.37 -23.62 -5.08
CA ARG A 673 31.31 -24.59 -4.77
C ARG A 673 30.01 -23.85 -4.52
N THR A 674 28.89 -24.45 -4.91
CA THR A 674 27.55 -23.90 -4.72
C THR A 674 26.58 -24.96 -4.20
N ASN A 675 25.43 -24.51 -3.70
CA ASN A 675 24.33 -25.36 -3.24
C ASN A 675 23.37 -25.82 -4.35
N VAL A 676 23.65 -25.59 -5.63
CA VAL A 676 22.71 -25.86 -6.74
C VAL A 676 22.24 -27.32 -6.78
N ALA A 677 23.16 -28.28 -6.64
CA ALA A 677 22.81 -29.70 -6.63
C ALA A 677 21.92 -30.08 -5.44
N TYR A 678 22.16 -29.49 -4.27
CA TYR A 678 21.34 -29.68 -3.08
C TYR A 678 19.92 -29.14 -3.31
N LEU A 679 19.77 -27.95 -3.90
CA LEU A 679 18.47 -27.37 -4.23
C LEU A 679 17.70 -28.23 -5.24
N LEU A 680 18.35 -28.79 -6.25
CA LEU A 680 17.72 -29.70 -7.21
C LEU A 680 17.12 -30.93 -6.54
N ASP A 681 17.82 -31.52 -5.56
CA ASP A 681 17.32 -32.67 -4.82
C ASP A 681 16.18 -32.29 -3.88
N VAL A 682 16.26 -31.14 -3.21
CA VAL A 682 15.15 -30.58 -2.41
C VAL A 682 13.89 -30.38 -3.25
N LEU A 683 14.01 -29.73 -4.40
CA LEU A 683 12.90 -29.52 -5.34
C LEU A 683 12.36 -30.83 -5.92
N SER A 684 13.16 -31.90 -5.94
CA SER A 684 12.74 -33.22 -6.42
C SER A 684 12.08 -34.09 -5.33
N HIS A 685 12.22 -33.71 -4.05
CA HIS A 685 11.71 -34.49 -2.94
C HIS A 685 10.17 -34.53 -2.92
N ALA A 686 9.60 -35.71 -2.64
CA ALA A 686 8.16 -35.91 -2.64
C ALA A 686 7.42 -35.01 -1.63
N GLY A 687 8.02 -34.75 -0.46
CA GLY A 687 7.45 -33.85 0.55
C GLY A 687 7.35 -32.41 0.03
N PHE A 688 8.41 -31.89 -0.60
CA PHE A 688 8.39 -30.55 -1.21
C PHE A 688 7.37 -30.46 -2.35
N GLN A 689 7.33 -31.46 -3.24
CA GLN A 689 6.37 -31.54 -4.34
C GLN A 689 4.91 -31.49 -3.86
N LYS A 690 4.61 -32.13 -2.73
CA LYS A 690 3.27 -32.14 -2.13
C LYS A 690 2.97 -30.91 -1.25
N GLY A 691 3.97 -30.09 -0.96
CA GLY A 691 3.85 -28.99 0.00
C GLY A 691 3.79 -29.45 1.46
N ASP A 692 4.15 -30.72 1.75
CA ASP A 692 4.30 -31.24 3.12
C ASP A 692 5.69 -30.85 3.66
N ILE A 693 5.77 -29.58 4.07
CA ILE A 693 7.00 -28.92 4.46
C ILE A 693 6.79 -28.16 5.78
N ASP A 694 7.87 -28.03 6.52
CA ASP A 694 7.93 -27.24 7.75
C ASP A 694 9.38 -26.81 7.95
N THR A 695 9.62 -25.93 8.92
CA THR A 695 10.95 -25.39 9.23
C THR A 695 12.01 -26.43 9.61
N GLY A 696 11.61 -27.65 9.98
CA GLY A 696 12.48 -28.78 10.27
C GLY A 696 12.73 -29.72 9.09
N PHE A 697 12.07 -29.49 7.94
CA PHE A 697 12.09 -30.38 6.78
C PHE A 697 13.50 -30.72 6.29
N LEU A 698 14.37 -29.71 6.08
CA LEU A 698 15.74 -29.96 5.63
C LEU A 698 16.57 -30.73 6.67
N GLY A 699 16.34 -30.49 7.96
CA GLY A 699 17.03 -31.23 9.02
C GLY A 699 16.63 -32.70 9.08
N ARG A 700 15.36 -33.01 8.78
CA ARG A 700 14.88 -34.40 8.73
C ARG A 700 15.30 -35.13 7.47
N GLU A 701 15.05 -34.54 6.31
CA GLU A 701 15.17 -35.24 5.02
C GLU A 701 16.57 -35.10 4.37
N PHE A 702 17.37 -34.11 4.76
CA PHE A 702 18.63 -33.74 4.10
C PHE A 702 19.84 -33.65 5.03
N SER A 703 19.75 -34.12 6.29
CA SER A 703 20.86 -34.08 7.25
C SER A 703 22.09 -34.88 6.81
N GLU A 704 21.88 -35.99 6.12
CA GLU A 704 22.93 -36.85 5.56
C GLU A 704 23.09 -36.67 4.04
N TRP A 705 22.66 -35.52 3.50
CA TRP A 705 22.75 -35.28 2.08
C TRP A 705 24.20 -35.40 1.59
N ALA A 706 24.39 -36.26 0.60
CA ALA A 706 25.60 -36.37 -0.17
C ALA A 706 25.21 -36.16 -1.63
N PRO A 707 26.05 -35.46 -2.39
CA PRO A 707 25.74 -35.24 -3.77
C PRO A 707 25.89 -36.54 -4.57
N GLY A 708 25.06 -36.71 -5.61
CA GLY A 708 25.13 -37.88 -6.48
C GLY A 708 26.50 -38.09 -7.15
N ASP A 709 26.75 -39.36 -7.51
CA ASP A 709 27.92 -39.77 -8.27
C ASP A 709 28.00 -39.04 -9.60
N ILE A 710 29.21 -38.66 -9.98
CA ILE A 710 29.48 -38.11 -11.31
C ILE A 710 29.49 -39.30 -12.29
N PRO A 711 28.69 -39.30 -13.37
CA PRO A 711 28.78 -40.31 -14.41
C PRO A 711 30.24 -40.47 -14.86
N ALA A 712 30.73 -41.71 -14.95
CA ALA A 712 32.14 -42.00 -15.21
C ALA A 712 32.63 -41.36 -16.53
N GLU A 713 31.73 -41.22 -17.49
CA GLU A 713 31.96 -40.59 -18.79
C GLU A 713 32.28 -39.09 -18.66
N ILE A 714 31.61 -38.39 -17.74
CA ILE A 714 31.85 -36.97 -17.46
C ILE A 714 33.16 -36.80 -16.68
N GLY A 715 33.43 -37.70 -15.72
CA GLY A 715 34.72 -37.75 -15.03
C GLY A 715 35.88 -37.94 -16.01
N ALA A 716 35.71 -38.78 -17.03
CA ALA A 716 36.70 -38.99 -18.08
C ALA A 716 36.90 -37.75 -18.99
N ILE A 717 35.83 -37.02 -19.32
CA ILE A 717 35.92 -35.76 -20.07
C ILE A 717 36.72 -34.71 -19.27
N LEU A 718 36.42 -34.52 -17.97
CA LEU A 718 37.11 -33.53 -17.12
C LEU A 718 38.62 -33.78 -17.03
N LEU A 719 39.02 -35.05 -16.96
CA LEU A 719 40.43 -35.48 -17.02
C LEU A 719 41.12 -35.17 -18.36
N THR A 720 40.36 -34.94 -19.44
CA THR A 720 40.90 -34.57 -20.76
C THR A 720 40.89 -33.08 -21.07
N VAL A 721 40.03 -32.29 -20.41
CA VAL A 721 39.94 -30.83 -20.61
C VAL A 721 40.81 -30.05 -19.62
N THR A 722 41.32 -30.68 -18.57
CA THR A 722 42.37 -30.09 -17.73
C THR A 722 43.66 -29.95 -18.56
N PRO A 723 44.16 -28.73 -18.82
CA PRO A 723 45.43 -28.60 -19.49
C PRO A 723 46.48 -29.26 -18.60
N VAL A 724 47.18 -30.25 -19.16
CA VAL A 724 48.45 -30.76 -18.66
C VAL A 724 49.25 -29.55 -18.20
N ALA A 725 49.37 -29.41 -16.88
CA ALA A 725 50.26 -28.44 -16.27
C ALA A 725 51.63 -28.66 -16.93
N LYS A 726 52.10 -27.65 -17.67
CA LYS A 726 53.42 -27.69 -18.29
C LYS A 726 54.42 -28.10 -17.23
N ALA A 727 55.16 -29.16 -17.55
CA ALA A 727 56.21 -29.73 -16.71
C ALA A 727 57.14 -28.64 -16.16
N GLY A 728 57.24 -28.53 -14.83
CA GLY A 728 58.27 -27.71 -14.19
C GLY A 728 57.90 -27.03 -12.86
N ALA A 729 57.39 -27.75 -11.86
CA ALA A 729 57.55 -27.39 -10.44
C ALA A 729 57.26 -28.61 -9.54
N PRO A 730 58.11 -28.93 -8.55
CA PRO A 730 57.93 -30.12 -7.73
C PRO A 730 57.06 -29.89 -6.49
N SER A 731 56.30 -30.94 -6.17
CA SER A 731 55.78 -31.37 -4.86
C SER A 731 54.29 -31.17 -4.55
N ALA A 732 53.63 -32.33 -4.58
CA ALA A 732 52.78 -32.89 -3.53
C ALA A 732 51.41 -32.25 -3.25
N VAL A 733 50.47 -32.46 -4.18
CA VAL A 733 49.11 -32.80 -3.77
C VAL A 733 48.64 -33.98 -4.63
N GLY A 734 48.35 -35.12 -3.99
CA GLY A 734 47.94 -36.34 -4.68
C GLY A 734 46.62 -36.18 -5.43
N ALA A 735 46.40 -37.00 -6.45
CA ALA A 735 45.24 -36.98 -7.35
C ALA A 735 43.86 -37.03 -6.66
N TRP A 736 43.81 -37.35 -5.35
CA TRP A 736 42.60 -37.28 -4.53
C TRP A 736 42.24 -35.88 -4.00
N ALA A 737 43.09 -34.87 -4.23
CA ALA A 737 42.83 -33.49 -3.82
C ALA A 737 42.36 -32.57 -4.95
N LEU A 738 42.43 -33.04 -6.20
CA LEU A 738 41.94 -32.32 -7.38
C LEU A 738 40.53 -32.80 -7.71
N ALA A 739 39.56 -32.42 -6.88
CA ALA A 739 38.14 -32.57 -7.20
C ALA A 739 37.67 -31.33 -7.99
N ASP A 740 37.99 -31.29 -9.28
CA ASP A 740 37.60 -30.31 -10.28
C ASP A 740 36.09 -30.34 -10.59
N ARG A 741 35.34 -29.74 -9.67
CA ARG A 741 34.24 -28.75 -9.85
C ARG A 741 33.43 -28.73 -11.16
N PHE A 742 32.95 -29.86 -11.65
CA PHE A 742 31.87 -29.90 -12.63
C PHE A 742 30.65 -30.61 -12.07
N ARG A 743 29.51 -29.92 -12.00
CA ARG A 743 28.19 -30.52 -11.90
C ARG A 743 27.20 -29.67 -12.68
N ASN A 744 26.75 -30.22 -13.80
CA ASN A 744 25.35 -30.25 -14.25
C ASN A 744 25.34 -30.89 -15.65
N ALA A 745 25.16 -32.21 -15.68
CA ALA A 745 24.59 -32.89 -16.84
C ALA A 745 23.85 -34.11 -16.32
N ARG A 746 22.52 -34.00 -16.26
CA ARG A 746 21.60 -35.12 -16.39
C ARG A 746 20.79 -34.89 -17.64
#